data_AF-A0A370TET4-F1
#
_entry.id   AF-A0A370TET4-F1
#
_cell.length_a   1.000
_cell.length_b   1.000
_cell.length_c   1.000
_cell.angle_alpha   90.00
_cell.angle_beta   90.00
_cell.angle_gamma   90.00
#
_symmetry.space_group_name_H-M   'P 1'
#
loop_
_entity.id
_entity.type
_entity.pdbx_description
1 polymer ?
#
loop_
_entity_poly.entity_id
_entity_poly.type
_entity_poly.pdbx_seq_one_letter_code
_entity_poly.pdbx_strand_id
1 'polypeptide(L)'
;MAGRRKGLLIHKHFWPIACTHTRRLPLPASYSEIAMMTEVVPVAHTLEDIYPPDAIPSQLNRWTHLLQTFKSIYLHPATFVARSPGRVNIIGEHVDYSLYPVLPMAITADCLLAVSIPDELGPASSTTLKVCLANVQRDKFPQREFELQYDDMEIDSNVHEWTNYFKCALRDTLKSLRTVRGSDFRPASMNVLLDSVVPVGGGLSSSAAFTTASILAVMVSNGEKSVNKTALTELAIVSERAVGVNSGGMDQSASVFSLRGNALYVDFIPSLHARPVYFPRTCPRVSFVIAQSFVAADKYTTGPVYYNLRVVECSLAAAYLHAVVNETSKPLPTDSSPLGISLRGFHKAYFASSTKPFNMQLLELVDLVKSTLTKDGYTREELSVALNISVVELKMRYESVFPVRTAMFKLRQRALHVFSEALRVQQFIQLLEHPAGFMSHDIGDSTETYNKKLGSLMNATQDSCRDLYQCSCPELDKLCAIARRAGSYGSRLTGAGWGGCSVHLVPTDRVEAVKAAWEKEYYNSVLDEISHRRYNPLRGSWLLVSPHRTKRPWQGQQETSENIALPKYDSACYLCPGNKRFQGDSNPKYDQTFVFLNDFSAVNEEQASYTSSIDPGDLSNTLLRAESVTGKCYVISFSPDHNVTLADLDPASILPVVHLWTSIYAAYLSPKSLLASFTPPTAVFTPRTEPTHEPAAPKAQYQWMQIFENKGAAMGCSNPHPHGQIWTTTGMPEEAAVELENLQKYRLKHNGNHLLEDYARLEVDKKERVVFQNDSFLVVCPWWAVWPFEVMILSKKHRRALVELNEVEKSAFAEAIAEVTRRYDNLFEMSFPYSSGIHQAPLDGTDEECNSSHLHMHFYPPLLRSATVRKFLVGYELMAEPQRDITPEQAAARLRSCGGGLYRKPPRDIITSSEE
;
A
#
# COMPACT_ATOMS: atom_id res chain seq x y z
N MET A 1 0.42 32.81 -1.83
CA MET A 1 0.77 31.93 -0.69
C MET A 1 0.13 30.57 -0.91
N ALA A 2 0.85 29.55 -0.47
CA ALA A 2 0.66 28.13 -0.76
C ALA A 2 -0.63 27.54 -0.20
N GLY A 3 -1.05 26.42 -0.79
CA GLY A 3 -2.10 25.54 -0.25
C GLY A 3 -1.98 24.13 -0.81
N ARG A 4 -0.98 23.40 -0.33
CA ARG A 4 -0.60 22.01 -0.68
C ARG A 4 -1.78 21.03 -0.62
N ARG A 5 -2.10 20.36 -1.73
CA ARG A 5 -2.90 19.12 -1.73
C ARG A 5 -1.98 17.93 -1.43
N LYS A 6 -1.91 17.51 -0.16
CA LYS A 6 -1.45 16.15 0.19
C LYS A 6 -2.64 15.21 0.14
N GLY A 7 -2.82 14.54 -1.00
CA GLY A 7 -3.58 13.29 -1.08
C GLY A 7 -2.56 12.15 -1.09
N LEU A 8 -2.66 11.24 -0.12
CA LEU A 8 -1.88 10.02 -0.10
C LEU A 8 -2.32 9.17 -1.31
N LEU A 9 -1.54 9.21 -2.40
CA LEU A 9 -1.79 8.44 -3.61
C LEU A 9 -1.58 6.94 -3.32
N ILE A 10 -2.67 6.20 -3.15
CA ILE A 10 -2.72 4.75 -3.44
C ILE A 10 -2.80 4.57 -4.96
N HIS A 11 -1.85 5.13 -5.69
CA HIS A 11 -1.72 4.92 -7.13
C HIS A 11 -0.24 4.95 -7.49
N LYS A 12 0.35 3.77 -7.62
CA LYS A 12 1.46 3.37 -8.51
C LYS A 12 1.83 1.90 -8.24
N HIS A 13 0.86 0.99 -8.40
CA HIS A 13 1.13 -0.47 -8.37
C HIS A 13 1.57 -1.01 -9.74
N PHE A 14 1.42 -0.20 -10.78
CA PHE A 14 1.62 -0.57 -12.16
C PHE A 14 2.44 0.49 -12.88
N TRP A 15 3.51 0.06 -13.56
CA TRP A 15 4.26 0.90 -14.49
C TRP A 15 4.06 0.36 -15.90
N PRO A 16 3.22 0.99 -16.73
CA PRO A 16 3.23 0.71 -18.16
C PRO A 16 4.51 1.31 -18.76
N ILE A 17 5.35 0.47 -19.36
CA ILE A 17 6.45 0.93 -20.20
C ILE A 17 5.98 0.75 -21.63
N ALA A 18 5.49 1.84 -22.22
CA ALA A 18 5.18 1.87 -23.63
C ALA A 18 6.45 2.26 -24.40
N CYS A 19 6.88 1.44 -25.37
CA CYS A 19 7.77 1.90 -26.44
C CYS A 19 6.96 2.86 -27.34
N THR A 20 6.74 4.11 -26.91
CA THR A 20 6.08 5.16 -27.71
C THR A 20 7.08 5.94 -28.55
N HIS A 21 6.57 6.37 -29.72
CA HIS A 21 7.26 6.99 -30.85
C HIS A 21 8.32 8.05 -30.56
N THR A 22 9.34 8.05 -31.43
CA THR A 22 9.67 9.24 -32.22
C THR A 22 9.65 8.88 -33.71
N ARG A 23 9.45 9.90 -34.56
CA ARG A 23 9.27 9.86 -36.02
C ARG A 23 10.29 8.95 -36.73
N ARG A 24 9.96 8.48 -37.95
CA ARG A 24 10.96 7.97 -38.90
C ARG A 24 12.12 8.98 -38.99
N LEU A 25 13.19 8.74 -38.24
CA LEU A 25 14.52 9.00 -38.77
C LEU A 25 14.73 7.91 -39.83
N PRO A 26 15.26 8.25 -41.02
CA PRO A 26 15.48 7.25 -42.06
C PRO A 26 16.32 6.12 -41.48
N LEU A 27 15.99 4.88 -41.84
CA LEU A 27 16.88 3.74 -41.60
C LEU A 27 18.26 4.14 -42.15
N PRO A 28 19.32 4.24 -41.32
CA PRO A 28 20.63 4.55 -41.84
C PRO A 28 21.04 3.42 -42.79
N ALA A 29 21.57 3.80 -43.95
CA ALA A 29 21.79 2.92 -45.09
C ALA A 29 22.93 1.91 -44.89
N SER A 30 23.50 1.80 -43.68
CA SER A 30 24.52 0.81 -43.36
C SER A 30 24.61 0.55 -41.84
N TYR A 31 24.86 -0.71 -41.47
CA TYR A 31 25.15 -1.13 -40.09
C TYR A 31 26.36 -0.40 -39.47
N SER A 32 27.21 0.24 -40.29
CA SER A 32 28.38 1.00 -39.87
C SER A 32 28.10 2.39 -39.29
N GLU A 33 26.92 2.99 -39.53
CA GLU A 33 26.58 4.33 -39.00
C GLU A 33 25.87 4.29 -37.64
N ILE A 34 25.35 3.13 -37.20
CA ILE A 34 24.74 2.92 -35.87
C ILE A 34 25.82 2.60 -34.80
N ALA A 35 27.05 2.31 -35.23
CA ALA A 35 28.13 1.77 -34.42
C ALA A 35 28.97 2.80 -33.62
N MET A 36 28.38 3.93 -33.22
CA MET A 36 29.00 4.81 -32.23
C MET A 36 27.95 5.20 -31.18
N MET A 37 27.70 4.29 -30.22
CA MET A 37 27.23 4.74 -28.90
C MET A 37 28.25 5.78 -28.42
N THR A 38 27.80 6.94 -27.96
CA THR A 38 28.71 7.83 -27.25
C THR A 38 29.25 7.04 -26.06
N GLU A 39 30.55 6.77 -26.08
CA GLU A 39 31.24 6.07 -25.00
C GLU A 39 31.14 6.83 -23.68
N VAL A 40 30.69 8.07 -23.72
CA VAL A 40 30.55 8.99 -22.59
C VAL A 40 29.10 9.09 -22.09
N VAL A 41 28.96 9.26 -20.78
CA VAL A 41 27.69 9.56 -20.11
C VAL A 41 27.15 10.91 -20.59
N PRO A 42 25.89 11.00 -21.03
CA PRO A 42 25.33 12.24 -21.56
C PRO A 42 25.03 13.26 -20.45
N VAL A 43 25.13 14.55 -20.80
CA VAL A 43 24.65 15.67 -19.98
C VAL A 43 23.29 16.11 -20.52
N ALA A 44 22.28 16.12 -19.66
CA ALA A 44 20.94 16.59 -19.98
C ALA A 44 20.72 18.01 -19.44
N HIS A 45 20.03 18.85 -20.20
CA HIS A 45 19.73 20.23 -19.81
C HIS A 45 18.24 20.45 -19.52
N THR A 46 17.38 19.53 -19.98
CA THR A 46 15.93 19.58 -19.81
C THR A 46 15.36 18.24 -19.32
N LEU A 47 14.14 18.25 -18.78
CA LEU A 47 13.49 17.00 -18.34
C LEU A 47 13.04 16.15 -19.55
N GLU A 48 12.78 16.78 -20.68
CA GLU A 48 12.43 16.17 -21.95
C GLU A 48 13.54 15.25 -22.47
N ASP A 49 14.80 15.59 -22.19
CA ASP A 49 15.99 14.78 -22.55
C ASP A 49 16.00 13.43 -21.82
N ILE A 50 15.46 13.39 -20.59
CA ILE A 50 15.56 12.21 -19.69
C ILE A 50 14.25 11.45 -19.50
N TYR A 51 13.09 12.11 -19.55
CA TYR A 51 11.78 11.50 -19.32
C TYR A 51 10.85 11.51 -20.54
N PRO A 52 9.98 10.49 -20.70
CA PRO A 52 8.94 10.51 -21.71
C PRO A 52 7.86 11.57 -21.39
N PRO A 53 7.13 12.08 -22.40
CA PRO A 53 6.22 13.23 -22.24
C PRO A 53 5.18 13.08 -21.13
N ASP A 54 4.64 11.88 -20.94
CA ASP A 54 3.65 11.55 -19.91
C ASP A 54 4.20 11.60 -18.48
N ALA A 55 5.51 11.41 -18.31
CA ALA A 55 6.16 11.47 -17.00
C ALA A 55 6.56 12.90 -16.59
N ILE A 56 6.75 13.82 -17.54
CA ILE A 56 7.29 15.17 -17.30
C ILE A 56 6.55 15.93 -16.20
N PRO A 57 5.21 16.02 -16.16
CA PRO A 57 4.52 16.80 -15.13
C PRO A 57 4.81 16.30 -13.71
N SER A 58 4.87 14.97 -13.54
CA SER A 58 5.17 14.36 -12.24
C SER A 58 6.64 14.53 -11.84
N GLN A 59 7.55 14.47 -12.81
CA GLN A 59 8.98 14.63 -12.57
C GLN A 59 9.36 16.09 -12.30
N LEU A 60 8.70 17.05 -12.95
CA LEU A 60 8.89 18.48 -12.67
C LEU A 60 8.63 18.79 -11.19
N ASN A 61 7.53 18.27 -10.64
CA ASN A 61 7.21 18.41 -9.22
C ASN A 61 8.28 17.78 -8.32
N ARG A 62 8.77 16.58 -8.68
CA ARG A 62 9.81 15.87 -7.92
C ARG A 62 11.15 16.60 -7.95
N TRP A 63 11.62 17.03 -9.12
CA TRP A 63 12.87 17.78 -9.27
C TRP A 63 12.83 19.13 -8.55
N THR A 64 11.70 19.84 -8.64
CA THR A 64 11.47 21.08 -7.89
C THR A 64 11.56 20.84 -6.38
N HIS A 65 10.90 19.79 -5.90
CA HIS A 65 10.93 19.42 -4.49
C HIS A 65 12.34 19.02 -4.02
N LEU A 66 13.08 18.22 -4.79
CA LEU A 66 14.46 17.83 -4.50
C LEU A 66 15.36 19.06 -4.34
N LEU A 67 15.36 19.98 -5.31
CA LEU A 67 16.23 21.16 -5.28
C LEU A 67 15.84 22.16 -4.18
N GLN A 68 14.55 22.34 -3.92
CA GLN A 68 14.08 23.16 -2.79
C GLN A 68 14.48 22.55 -1.44
N THR A 69 14.36 21.23 -1.30
CA THR A 69 14.75 20.51 -0.09
C THR A 69 16.26 20.55 0.11
N PHE A 70 17.04 20.41 -0.95
CA PHE A 70 18.50 20.57 -0.93
C PHE A 70 18.88 21.94 -0.38
N LYS A 71 18.32 23.01 -0.98
CA LYS A 71 18.58 24.39 -0.56
C LYS A 71 18.17 24.64 0.89
N SER A 72 17.09 24.01 1.35
CA SER A 72 16.65 24.12 2.74
C SER A 72 17.57 23.40 3.73
N ILE A 73 18.22 22.29 3.35
CA ILE A 73 19.12 21.52 4.21
C ILE A 73 20.49 22.19 4.29
N TYR A 74 21.06 22.50 3.11
CA TYR A 74 22.44 22.96 3.01
C TYR A 74 22.57 24.49 2.91
N LEU A 75 21.45 25.22 2.87
CA LEU A 75 21.39 26.69 2.80
C LEU A 75 21.95 27.31 1.51
N HIS A 76 22.25 26.50 0.50
CA HIS A 76 22.71 26.93 -0.82
C HIS A 76 22.19 25.98 -1.92
N PRO A 77 22.14 26.40 -3.19
CA PRO A 77 21.65 25.54 -4.27
C PRO A 77 22.62 24.38 -4.57
N ALA A 78 22.08 23.29 -5.13
CA ALA A 78 22.89 22.23 -5.72
C ALA A 78 23.58 22.74 -6.99
N THR A 79 24.81 22.26 -7.23
CA THR A 79 25.61 22.57 -8.42
C THR A 79 25.19 21.72 -9.62
N PHE A 80 24.88 20.44 -9.38
CA PHE A 80 24.42 19.51 -10.42
C PHE A 80 23.56 18.39 -9.82
N VAL A 81 22.97 17.56 -10.68
CA VAL A 81 22.24 16.34 -10.29
C VAL A 81 22.81 15.14 -11.04
N ALA A 82 23.32 14.14 -10.32
CA ALA A 82 23.63 12.84 -10.90
C ALA A 82 22.38 11.96 -10.89
N ARG A 83 22.09 11.33 -12.03
CA ARG A 83 20.89 10.52 -12.24
C ARG A 83 21.28 9.11 -12.69
N SER A 84 20.64 8.10 -12.11
CA SER A 84 20.73 6.72 -12.61
C SER A 84 19.38 6.01 -12.51
N PRO A 85 18.86 5.41 -13.60
CA PRO A 85 17.58 4.71 -13.58
C PRO A 85 17.68 3.33 -12.93
N GLY A 86 16.57 2.87 -12.34
CA GLY A 86 16.36 1.45 -12.06
C GLY A 86 16.15 0.67 -13.36
N ARG A 87 15.94 -0.64 -13.24
CA ARG A 87 15.80 -1.52 -14.41
C ARG A 87 14.84 -2.67 -14.18
N VAL A 88 14.26 -3.17 -15.25
CA VAL A 88 13.57 -4.45 -15.31
C VAL A 88 14.36 -5.39 -16.21
N ASN A 89 14.48 -6.66 -15.80
CA ASN A 89 15.08 -7.68 -16.65
C ASN A 89 13.97 -8.39 -17.43
N ILE A 90 14.02 -8.39 -18.76
CA ILE A 90 12.99 -9.02 -19.57
C ILE A 90 13.18 -10.54 -19.55
N ILE A 91 14.42 -11.00 -19.75
CA ILE A 91 14.81 -12.41 -19.75
C ILE A 91 16.31 -12.54 -19.49
N GLY A 92 16.76 -13.66 -18.91
CA GLY A 92 18.15 -13.86 -18.50
C GLY A 92 18.34 -13.65 -17.00
N GLU A 93 17.53 -14.27 -16.14
CA GLU A 93 17.67 -14.09 -14.69
C GLU A 93 18.74 -15.01 -14.10
N HIS A 94 19.54 -14.53 -13.15
CA HIS A 94 20.57 -15.33 -12.46
C HIS A 94 21.65 -15.98 -13.36
N VAL A 95 21.91 -15.39 -14.53
CA VAL A 95 22.95 -15.86 -15.45
C VAL A 95 24.10 -14.85 -15.64
N ASP A 96 23.92 -13.62 -15.19
CA ASP A 96 24.87 -12.51 -15.37
C ASP A 96 26.18 -12.72 -14.58
N TYR A 97 26.12 -13.13 -13.31
CA TYR A 97 27.32 -13.52 -12.55
C TYR A 97 27.93 -14.85 -13.04
N SER A 98 27.22 -15.61 -13.88
CA SER A 98 27.80 -16.73 -14.63
C SER A 98 28.34 -16.32 -16.00
N LEU A 99 28.42 -15.00 -16.27
CA LEU A 99 28.94 -14.38 -17.49
C LEU A 99 28.19 -14.75 -18.78
N TYR A 100 26.89 -15.04 -18.67
CA TYR A 100 26.02 -15.20 -19.83
C TYR A 100 25.27 -13.91 -20.16
N PRO A 101 24.92 -13.69 -21.44
CA PRO A 101 24.18 -12.52 -21.85
C PRO A 101 22.79 -12.41 -21.21
N VAL A 102 22.32 -11.18 -21.05
CA VAL A 102 21.02 -10.83 -20.47
C VAL A 102 20.32 -9.74 -21.29
N LEU A 103 19.00 -9.59 -21.11
CA LEU A 103 18.19 -8.60 -21.83
C LEU A 103 17.36 -7.70 -20.88
N PRO A 104 17.99 -6.77 -20.15
CA PRO A 104 17.28 -5.78 -19.36
C PRO A 104 16.81 -4.56 -20.16
N MET A 105 16.05 -3.69 -19.49
CA MET A 105 15.80 -2.31 -19.92
C MET A 105 15.68 -1.37 -18.72
N ALA A 106 16.16 -0.14 -18.85
CA ALA A 106 15.94 0.90 -17.84
C ALA A 106 14.46 1.30 -17.76
N ILE A 107 14.03 1.69 -16.56
CA ILE A 107 12.67 2.17 -16.29
C ILE A 107 12.68 3.66 -15.94
N THR A 108 11.49 4.29 -15.96
CA THR A 108 11.35 5.72 -15.62
C THR A 108 11.64 6.01 -14.15
N ALA A 109 11.47 5.03 -13.26
CA ALA A 109 11.86 5.15 -11.86
C ALA A 109 13.38 5.18 -11.74
N ASP A 110 13.90 6.17 -11.03
CA ASP A 110 15.33 6.46 -10.95
C ASP A 110 15.76 7.02 -9.59
N CYS A 111 17.08 7.03 -9.42
CA CYS A 111 17.80 7.63 -8.32
C CYS A 111 18.36 8.98 -8.77
N LEU A 112 18.10 10.03 -7.97
CA LEU A 112 18.61 11.39 -8.17
C LEU A 112 19.48 11.78 -6.98
N LEU A 113 20.70 12.25 -7.25
CA LEU A 113 21.59 12.85 -6.27
C LEU A 113 21.81 14.30 -6.62
N ALA A 114 21.19 15.21 -5.89
CA ALA A 114 21.53 16.63 -5.96
C ALA A 114 22.82 16.85 -5.17
N VAL A 115 23.81 17.49 -5.79
CA VAL A 115 25.17 17.60 -5.26
C VAL A 115 25.65 19.04 -5.35
N SER A 116 26.37 19.47 -4.32
CA SER A 116 27.19 20.68 -4.36
C SER A 116 28.56 20.41 -3.75
N ILE A 117 29.55 21.15 -4.24
CA ILE A 117 30.92 21.12 -3.76
C ILE A 117 31.11 22.38 -2.91
N PRO A 118 31.40 22.28 -1.60
CA PRO A 118 31.71 23.46 -0.78
C PRO A 118 32.98 24.15 -1.29
N ASP A 119 33.01 25.49 -1.29
CA ASP A 119 34.10 26.30 -1.86
C ASP A 119 35.43 26.20 -1.07
N GLU A 120 35.37 25.72 0.17
CA GLU A 120 36.56 25.56 1.03
C GLU A 120 37.23 24.19 0.80
N LEU A 121 38.24 24.18 -0.07
CA LEU A 121 39.36 23.25 0.15
C LEU A 121 39.94 23.64 1.51
N GLY A 122 39.84 22.75 2.51
CA GLY A 122 40.46 22.97 3.82
C GLY A 122 41.95 23.33 3.70
N PRO A 123 42.59 23.76 4.80
CA PRO A 123 44.01 24.16 4.79
C PRO A 123 44.87 23.10 4.10
N ALA A 124 45.98 23.51 3.48
CA ALA A 124 46.76 22.60 2.64
C ALA A 124 47.35 21.37 3.38
N SER A 125 47.26 21.34 4.71
CA SER A 125 47.60 20.20 5.57
C SER A 125 46.43 19.24 5.85
N SER A 126 45.21 19.53 5.37
CA SER A 126 44.02 18.70 5.61
C SER A 126 44.11 17.37 4.88
N THR A 127 44.14 16.27 5.63
CA THR A 127 44.15 14.89 5.12
C THR A 127 42.76 14.24 5.10
N THR A 128 41.71 15.02 5.37
CA THR A 128 40.33 14.54 5.47
C THR A 128 39.40 15.22 4.46
N LEU A 129 38.43 14.45 3.96
CA LEU A 129 37.30 14.95 3.16
C LEU A 129 36.01 14.84 3.96
N LYS A 130 35.10 15.80 3.79
CA LYS A 130 33.81 15.83 4.48
C LYS A 130 32.66 15.52 3.52
N VAL A 131 31.82 14.55 3.88
CA VAL A 131 30.60 14.21 3.14
C VAL A 131 29.38 14.35 4.03
N CYS A 132 28.44 15.21 3.64
CA CYS A 132 27.13 15.33 4.26
C CYS A 132 26.08 14.69 3.36
N LEU A 133 25.59 13.51 3.72
CA LEU A 133 24.64 12.73 2.93
C LEU A 133 23.25 12.73 3.60
N ALA A 134 22.27 13.28 2.89
CA ALA A 134 20.88 13.32 3.32
C ALA A 134 19.96 12.59 2.33
N ASN A 135 18.74 12.28 2.78
CA ASN A 135 17.70 11.66 1.97
C ASN A 135 16.39 12.46 2.11
N VAL A 136 15.60 12.59 1.04
CA VAL A 136 14.27 13.22 1.11
C VAL A 136 13.34 12.47 2.07
N GLN A 137 13.49 11.15 2.21
CA GLN A 137 12.76 10.31 3.18
C GLN A 137 13.51 10.22 4.52
N ARG A 138 13.65 11.35 5.23
CA ARG A 138 14.48 11.47 6.45
C ARG A 138 14.12 10.47 7.56
N ASP A 139 12.83 10.16 7.72
CA ASP A 139 12.37 9.24 8.76
C ASP A 139 12.84 7.80 8.53
N LYS A 140 13.04 7.42 7.25
CA LYS A 140 13.49 6.08 6.85
C LYS A 140 15.01 6.01 6.69
N PHE A 141 15.60 7.08 6.17
CA PHE A 141 17.02 7.17 5.86
C PHE A 141 17.58 8.44 6.51
N PRO A 142 18.03 8.34 7.78
CA PRO A 142 18.48 9.50 8.53
C PRO A 142 19.72 10.10 7.90
N GLN A 143 19.86 11.43 8.03
CA GLN A 143 21.04 12.16 7.57
C GLN A 143 22.30 11.65 8.28
N ARG A 144 23.40 11.64 7.55
CA ARG A 144 24.72 11.25 8.04
C ARG A 144 25.78 12.22 7.56
N GLU A 145 26.77 12.40 8.39
CA GLU A 145 27.98 13.16 8.12
C GLU A 145 29.18 12.27 8.40
N PHE A 146 30.13 12.24 7.49
CA PHE A 146 31.35 11.46 7.63
C PHE A 146 32.56 12.32 7.27
N GLU A 147 33.58 12.27 8.12
CA GLU A 147 34.92 12.75 7.81
C GLU A 147 35.80 11.54 7.56
N LEU A 148 36.46 11.50 6.39
CA LEU A 148 37.19 10.34 5.93
C LEU A 148 38.64 10.72 5.65
N GLN A 149 39.58 9.95 6.20
CA GLN A 149 41.00 10.03 5.85
C GLN A 149 41.18 9.60 4.40
N TYR A 150 42.04 10.28 3.65
CA TYR A 150 42.21 9.99 2.23
C TYR A 150 42.74 8.58 1.94
N ASP A 151 43.50 7.98 2.88
CA ASP A 151 44.26 6.74 2.66
C ASP A 151 43.59 5.50 3.26
N ASP A 152 42.60 5.65 4.14
CA ASP A 152 41.97 4.52 4.83
C ASP A 152 40.45 4.72 4.98
N MET A 153 39.72 4.00 4.14
CA MET A 153 38.25 3.94 4.18
C MET A 153 37.84 2.47 4.34
N GLU A 154 37.97 1.96 5.56
CA GLU A 154 37.35 0.69 5.93
C GLU A 154 35.83 0.85 5.97
N ILE A 155 35.14 -0.08 5.32
CA ILE A 155 33.68 -0.14 5.32
C ILE A 155 33.32 -1.44 6.04
N ASP A 156 32.68 -1.31 7.20
CA ASP A 156 32.19 -2.47 7.92
C ASP A 156 31.02 -3.10 7.15
N SER A 157 31.36 -4.15 6.40
CA SER A 157 30.41 -4.95 5.64
C SER A 157 29.50 -5.82 6.51
N ASN A 158 29.62 -5.76 7.86
CA ASN A 158 28.70 -6.45 8.78
C ASN A 158 27.54 -5.55 9.25
N VAL A 159 27.68 -4.22 9.14
CA VAL A 159 26.62 -3.26 9.52
C VAL A 159 25.83 -2.87 8.28
N HIS A 160 24.56 -3.27 8.22
CA HIS A 160 23.68 -2.88 7.11
C HIS A 160 23.24 -1.42 7.24
N GLU A 161 24.02 -0.50 6.66
CA GLU A 161 23.70 0.92 6.59
C GLU A 161 23.52 1.36 5.12
N TRP A 162 22.44 2.10 4.82
CA TRP A 162 22.15 2.56 3.46
C TRP A 162 23.27 3.42 2.87
N THR A 163 24.06 4.09 3.71
CA THR A 163 25.18 4.93 3.28
C THR A 163 26.39 4.14 2.82
N ASN A 164 26.47 2.83 3.11
CA ASN A 164 27.57 1.97 2.67
C ASN A 164 27.67 1.91 1.15
N TYR A 165 26.55 1.95 0.41
CA TYR A 165 26.57 2.03 -1.04
C TYR A 165 27.31 3.28 -1.54
N PHE A 166 27.09 4.44 -0.91
CA PHE A 166 27.79 5.68 -1.23
C PHE A 166 29.26 5.61 -0.79
N LYS A 167 29.55 5.09 0.42
CA LYS A 167 30.92 4.94 0.93
C LYS A 167 31.77 4.04 0.02
N CYS A 168 31.24 2.92 -0.45
CA CYS A 168 31.93 2.02 -1.39
C CYS A 168 32.21 2.72 -2.71
N ALA A 169 31.18 3.36 -3.29
CA ALA A 169 31.32 4.16 -4.51
C ALA A 169 32.40 5.25 -4.37
N LEU A 170 32.38 6.00 -3.26
CA LEU A 170 33.37 7.02 -2.96
C LEU A 170 34.78 6.44 -2.87
N ARG A 171 34.98 5.42 -2.04
CA ARG A 171 36.28 4.76 -1.85
C ARG A 171 36.88 4.30 -3.17
N ASP A 172 36.12 3.55 -3.97
CA ASP A 172 36.66 2.92 -5.18
C ASP A 172 36.90 3.94 -6.29
N THR A 173 36.04 4.97 -6.39
CA THR A 173 36.24 6.09 -7.32
C THR A 173 37.50 6.90 -6.96
N LEU A 174 37.70 7.22 -5.68
CA LEU A 174 38.88 7.96 -5.24
C LEU A 174 40.16 7.16 -5.45
N LYS A 175 40.14 5.85 -5.18
CA LYS A 175 41.26 4.94 -5.51
C LYS A 175 41.58 4.99 -7.00
N SER A 176 40.57 4.87 -7.87
CA SER A 176 40.75 4.94 -9.32
C SER A 176 41.31 6.30 -9.78
N LEU A 177 40.81 7.42 -9.24
CA LEU A 177 41.27 8.76 -9.61
C LEU A 177 42.72 9.00 -9.17
N ARG A 178 43.13 8.49 -8.00
CA ARG A 178 44.50 8.59 -7.51
C ARG A 178 45.50 7.81 -8.36
N THR A 179 45.13 6.64 -8.86
CA THR A 179 45.99 5.89 -9.81
C THR A 179 46.31 6.72 -11.05
N VAL A 180 45.40 7.59 -11.48
CA VAL A 180 45.58 8.44 -12.66
C VAL A 180 46.22 9.80 -12.33
N ARG A 181 45.86 10.41 -11.19
CA ARG A 181 46.24 11.80 -10.82
C ARG A 181 47.38 11.90 -9.80
N GLY A 182 47.89 10.79 -9.29
CA GLY A 182 48.97 10.74 -8.31
C GLY A 182 48.50 10.85 -6.85
N SER A 183 49.43 10.65 -5.92
CA SER A 183 49.19 10.66 -4.46
C SER A 183 48.77 12.03 -3.92
N ASP A 184 49.17 13.11 -4.59
CA ASP A 184 48.90 14.49 -4.18
C ASP A 184 47.47 14.95 -4.55
N PHE A 185 46.70 14.09 -5.23
CA PHE A 185 45.31 14.36 -5.56
C PHE A 185 44.46 14.54 -4.30
N ARG A 186 43.77 15.68 -4.22
CA ARG A 186 42.88 16.06 -3.12
C ARG A 186 41.42 15.87 -3.53
N PRO A 187 40.71 14.93 -2.89
CA PRO A 187 39.28 14.75 -3.10
C PRO A 187 38.46 15.97 -2.67
N ALA A 188 37.40 16.27 -3.41
CA ALA A 188 36.43 17.29 -3.05
C ALA A 188 35.49 16.81 -1.92
N SER A 189 35.21 17.70 -0.96
CA SER A 189 34.09 17.56 -0.02
C SER A 189 32.75 17.71 -0.75
N MET A 190 31.67 17.11 -0.21
CA MET A 190 30.37 17.06 -0.91
C MET A 190 29.19 17.16 0.05
N ASN A 191 28.20 17.96 -0.33
CA ASN A 191 26.84 17.90 0.21
C ASN A 191 25.94 17.18 -0.80
N VAL A 192 25.23 16.14 -0.37
CA VAL A 192 24.48 15.24 -1.26
C VAL A 192 23.08 14.98 -0.71
N LEU A 193 22.04 15.28 -1.49
CA LEU A 193 20.66 14.89 -1.18
C LEU A 193 20.17 13.82 -2.17
N LEU A 194 19.75 12.68 -1.63
CA LEU A 194 19.16 11.57 -2.37
C LEU A 194 17.63 11.66 -2.44
N ASP A 195 17.08 11.51 -3.64
CA ASP A 195 15.67 11.17 -3.91
C ASP A 195 15.61 9.98 -4.87
N SER A 196 15.08 8.85 -4.41
CA SER A 196 14.85 7.66 -5.25
C SER A 196 13.39 7.21 -5.18
N VAL A 197 12.83 6.94 -6.35
CA VAL A 197 11.50 6.32 -6.52
C VAL A 197 11.59 4.88 -7.02
N VAL A 198 12.80 4.32 -7.12
CA VAL A 198 13.00 2.89 -7.41
C VAL A 198 12.62 2.09 -6.16
N PRO A 199 11.64 1.17 -6.23
CA PRO A 199 11.21 0.40 -5.07
C PRO A 199 12.35 -0.39 -4.42
N VAL A 200 12.66 -0.07 -3.16
CA VAL A 200 13.68 -0.78 -2.36
C VAL A 200 13.21 -2.20 -2.08
N GLY A 201 14.08 -3.19 -2.31
CA GLY A 201 13.71 -4.61 -2.21
C GLY A 201 12.73 -5.07 -3.30
N GLY A 202 12.42 -4.22 -4.28
CA GLY A 202 11.48 -4.49 -5.36
C GLY A 202 12.05 -5.30 -6.52
N GLY A 203 13.32 -5.72 -6.47
CA GLY A 203 13.96 -6.40 -7.60
C GLY A 203 14.21 -5.51 -8.83
N LEU A 204 14.04 -4.18 -8.72
CA LEU A 204 14.21 -3.19 -9.79
C LEU A 204 15.55 -2.41 -9.73
N SER A 205 16.51 -2.94 -8.98
CA SER A 205 17.90 -2.44 -8.86
C SER A 205 18.04 -1.04 -8.26
N SER A 206 17.35 -0.80 -7.15
CA SER A 206 17.53 0.44 -6.38
C SER A 206 18.97 0.61 -5.87
N SER A 207 19.67 -0.49 -5.52
CA SER A 207 21.06 -0.48 -5.07
C SER A 207 22.01 -0.04 -6.19
N ALA A 208 21.97 -0.73 -7.35
CA ALA A 208 22.80 -0.40 -8.49
C ALA A 208 22.56 1.02 -9.00
N ALA A 209 21.30 1.47 -9.07
CA ALA A 209 20.98 2.84 -9.46
C ALA A 209 21.61 3.87 -8.49
N PHE A 210 21.58 3.59 -7.18
CA PHE A 210 22.21 4.46 -6.21
C PHE A 210 23.74 4.42 -6.30
N THR A 211 24.36 3.24 -6.42
CA THR A 211 25.81 3.09 -6.57
C THR A 211 26.32 3.77 -7.83
N THR A 212 25.67 3.57 -8.99
CA THR A 212 26.05 4.22 -10.25
C THR A 212 25.89 5.74 -10.17
N ALA A 213 24.78 6.24 -9.62
CA ALA A 213 24.61 7.69 -9.41
C ALA A 213 25.69 8.27 -8.48
N SER A 214 26.08 7.52 -7.44
CA SER A 214 27.10 7.93 -6.48
C SER A 214 28.48 8.02 -7.11
N ILE A 215 28.89 7.02 -7.91
CA ILE A 215 30.17 7.07 -8.63
C ILE A 215 30.20 8.24 -9.60
N LEU A 216 29.13 8.44 -10.37
CA LEU A 216 29.02 9.57 -11.29
C LEU A 216 29.11 10.91 -10.54
N ALA A 217 28.43 11.04 -9.41
CA ALA A 217 28.52 12.22 -8.54
C ALA A 217 29.95 12.47 -8.05
N VAL A 218 30.64 11.43 -7.57
CA VAL A 218 32.02 11.54 -7.07
C VAL A 218 32.99 11.91 -8.20
N MET A 219 32.88 11.31 -9.38
CA MET A 219 33.71 11.65 -10.54
C MET A 219 33.54 13.13 -10.93
N VAL A 220 32.29 13.58 -11.10
CA VAL A 220 31.99 14.96 -11.50
C VAL A 220 32.40 15.98 -10.42
N SER A 221 32.17 15.67 -9.13
CA SER A 221 32.63 16.52 -8.02
C SER A 221 34.15 16.69 -7.98
N ASN A 222 34.90 15.74 -8.52
CA ASN A 222 36.36 15.77 -8.58
C ASN A 222 36.90 16.24 -9.95
N GLY A 223 36.05 16.89 -10.74
CA GLY A 223 36.44 17.59 -11.97
C GLY A 223 36.48 16.71 -13.22
N GLU A 224 35.97 15.47 -13.19
CA GLU A 224 35.76 14.70 -14.41
C GLU A 224 34.62 15.31 -15.23
N LYS A 225 34.94 15.86 -16.40
CA LYS A 225 33.97 16.49 -17.30
C LYS A 225 33.34 15.52 -18.30
N SER A 226 33.98 14.37 -18.51
CA SER A 226 33.57 13.36 -19.47
C SER A 226 33.82 11.98 -18.88
N VAL A 227 32.75 11.29 -18.52
CA VAL A 227 32.82 9.98 -17.85
C VAL A 227 32.55 8.88 -18.87
N ASN A 228 33.49 7.95 -19.04
CA ASN A 228 33.29 6.78 -19.89
C ASN A 228 32.29 5.79 -19.25
N LYS A 229 31.30 5.34 -20.03
CA LYS A 229 30.22 4.45 -19.60
C LYS A 229 30.72 3.09 -19.14
N THR A 230 31.68 2.50 -19.86
CA THR A 230 32.25 1.19 -19.51
C THR A 230 33.01 1.30 -18.19
N ALA A 231 33.88 2.30 -18.05
CA ALA A 231 34.62 2.53 -16.81
C ALA A 231 33.69 2.79 -15.61
N LEU A 232 32.65 3.61 -15.78
CA LEU A 232 31.62 3.84 -14.77
C LEU A 232 30.93 2.53 -14.36
N THR A 233 30.60 1.70 -15.33
CA THR A 233 29.87 0.43 -15.11
C THR A 233 30.74 -0.59 -14.39
N GLU A 234 31.98 -0.79 -14.85
CA GLU A 234 32.94 -1.73 -14.23
C GLU A 234 33.23 -1.33 -12.78
N LEU A 235 33.43 -0.03 -12.53
CA LEU A 235 33.63 0.47 -11.17
C LEU A 235 32.38 0.27 -10.30
N ALA A 236 31.18 0.49 -10.84
CA ALA A 236 29.93 0.26 -10.12
C ALA A 236 29.74 -1.21 -9.72
N ILE A 237 30.12 -2.15 -10.60
CA ILE A 237 30.07 -3.59 -10.31
C ILE A 237 31.00 -3.92 -9.14
N VAL A 238 32.24 -3.41 -9.15
CA VAL A 238 33.21 -3.65 -8.08
C VAL A 238 32.75 -3.04 -6.76
N SER A 239 32.23 -1.81 -6.78
CA SER A 239 31.75 -1.12 -5.58
C SER A 239 30.55 -1.81 -4.94
N GLU A 240 29.60 -2.32 -5.73
CA GLU A 240 28.44 -3.01 -5.17
C GLU A 240 28.81 -4.36 -4.52
N ARG A 241 29.82 -5.07 -5.07
CA ARG A 241 30.37 -6.29 -4.45
C ARG A 241 30.96 -6.04 -3.07
N ALA A 242 31.59 -4.88 -2.88
CA ALA A 242 32.17 -4.49 -1.60
C ALA A 242 31.14 -4.24 -0.49
N VAL A 243 29.84 -4.12 -0.82
CA VAL A 243 28.75 -3.96 0.16
C VAL A 243 28.26 -5.31 0.71
N GLY A 244 28.72 -6.45 0.17
CA GLY A 244 28.32 -7.78 0.64
C GLY A 244 27.49 -8.63 -0.33
N VAL A 245 27.30 -8.16 -1.58
CA VAL A 245 26.41 -8.79 -2.56
C VAL A 245 27.17 -9.17 -3.82
N ASN A 246 27.24 -10.47 -4.15
CA ASN A 246 27.94 -10.99 -5.34
C ASN A 246 27.17 -10.76 -6.65
N SER A 247 26.82 -9.50 -6.92
CA SER A 247 26.11 -9.12 -8.13
C SER A 247 26.95 -9.34 -9.39
N GLY A 248 26.29 -9.72 -10.49
CA GLY A 248 26.87 -9.65 -11.82
C GLY A 248 26.88 -8.20 -12.32
N GLY A 249 26.98 -8.02 -13.64
CA GLY A 249 27.06 -6.69 -14.27
C GLY A 249 25.78 -6.17 -14.89
N MET A 250 24.66 -6.90 -14.78
CA MET A 250 23.42 -6.58 -15.49
C MET A 250 22.84 -5.22 -15.07
N ASP A 251 22.71 -5.02 -13.76
CA ASP A 251 21.95 -3.92 -13.19
C ASP A 251 22.60 -2.57 -13.49
N GLN A 252 23.92 -2.50 -13.30
CA GLN A 252 24.74 -1.33 -13.57
C GLN A 252 24.79 -1.06 -15.08
N SER A 253 24.95 -2.10 -15.91
CA SER A 253 24.94 -1.96 -17.36
C SER A 253 23.60 -1.41 -17.88
N ALA A 254 22.48 -1.93 -17.37
CA ALA A 254 21.15 -1.43 -17.70
C ALA A 254 20.97 0.04 -17.28
N SER A 255 21.52 0.43 -16.13
CA SER A 255 21.45 1.81 -15.64
C SER A 255 22.22 2.79 -16.52
N VAL A 256 23.39 2.39 -17.04
CA VAL A 256 24.31 3.26 -17.77
C VAL A 256 24.08 3.28 -19.28
N PHE A 257 23.80 2.12 -19.89
CA PHE A 257 23.79 1.96 -21.35
C PHE A 257 22.40 2.01 -22.00
N SER A 258 21.32 1.94 -21.21
CA SER A 258 19.96 1.95 -21.78
C SER A 258 19.63 3.26 -22.49
N LEU A 259 18.94 3.14 -23.62
CA LEU A 259 18.43 4.27 -24.40
C LEU A 259 16.91 4.26 -24.39
N ARG A 260 16.30 5.45 -24.42
CA ARG A 260 14.84 5.58 -24.47
C ARG A 260 14.28 4.80 -25.68
N GLY A 261 13.23 4.02 -25.44
CA GLY A 261 12.55 3.23 -26.46
C GLY A 261 13.21 1.89 -26.81
N ASN A 262 14.30 1.52 -26.15
CA ASN A 262 15.08 0.31 -26.44
C ASN A 262 15.22 -0.57 -25.20
N ALA A 263 15.28 -1.89 -25.41
CA ALA A 263 15.90 -2.80 -24.46
C ALA A 263 17.43 -2.80 -24.65
N LEU A 264 18.15 -3.48 -23.78
CA LEU A 264 19.60 -3.54 -23.79
C LEU A 264 20.05 -5.00 -23.77
N TYR A 265 20.74 -5.44 -24.81
CA TYR A 265 21.46 -6.71 -24.76
C TYR A 265 22.83 -6.47 -24.15
N VAL A 266 23.13 -7.19 -23.08
CA VAL A 266 24.40 -7.08 -22.35
C VAL A 266 25.13 -8.41 -22.43
N ASP A 267 26.36 -8.38 -22.92
CA ASP A 267 27.31 -9.49 -22.92
C ASP A 267 28.53 -9.12 -22.07
N PHE A 268 29.12 -10.09 -21.39
CA PHE A 268 30.17 -9.87 -20.39
C PHE A 268 31.54 -10.35 -20.84
N ILE A 269 31.61 -11.13 -21.92
CA ILE A 269 32.85 -11.74 -22.41
C ILE A 269 33.05 -11.54 -23.92
N PRO A 270 34.30 -11.38 -24.40
CA PRO A 270 35.55 -11.29 -23.63
C PRO A 270 35.71 -9.99 -22.82
N SER A 271 34.88 -8.99 -23.10
CA SER A 271 34.76 -7.73 -22.37
C SER A 271 33.28 -7.33 -22.29
N LEU A 272 32.96 -6.35 -21.43
CA LEU A 272 31.61 -5.82 -21.33
C LEU A 272 31.20 -5.17 -22.66
N HIS A 273 30.13 -5.69 -23.26
CA HIS A 273 29.55 -5.16 -24.48
C HIS A 273 28.03 -5.01 -24.31
N ALA A 274 27.53 -3.79 -24.47
CA ALA A 274 26.11 -3.49 -24.33
C ALA A 274 25.62 -2.81 -25.61
N ARG A 275 24.50 -3.28 -26.16
CA ARG A 275 23.88 -2.69 -27.35
C ARG A 275 22.36 -2.55 -27.22
N PRO A 276 21.77 -1.49 -27.78
CA PRO A 276 20.31 -1.37 -27.81
C PRO A 276 19.69 -2.47 -28.66
N VAL A 277 18.52 -2.96 -28.22
CA VAL A 277 17.69 -3.92 -28.95
C VAL A 277 16.28 -3.36 -29.09
N TYR A 278 15.78 -3.42 -30.32
CA TYR A 278 14.48 -2.88 -30.71
C TYR A 278 13.41 -3.96 -30.66
N PHE A 279 12.22 -3.60 -30.18
CA PHE A 279 11.03 -4.44 -30.34
C PHE A 279 10.34 -4.11 -31.66
N PRO A 280 10.01 -5.11 -32.49
CA PRO A 280 9.26 -4.88 -33.71
C PRO A 280 7.85 -4.35 -33.39
N ARG A 281 7.22 -3.72 -34.39
CA ARG A 281 5.81 -3.33 -34.27
C ARG A 281 4.94 -4.58 -34.33
N THR A 282 3.99 -4.68 -33.42
CA THR A 282 3.09 -5.82 -33.27
C THR A 282 1.63 -5.36 -33.29
N CYS A 283 0.72 -6.24 -33.71
CA CYS A 283 -0.72 -6.06 -33.72
C CYS A 283 -1.40 -7.31 -33.13
N PRO A 284 -1.98 -7.27 -31.92
CA PRO A 284 -2.09 -6.10 -31.06
C PRO A 284 -0.71 -5.65 -30.56
N ARG A 285 -0.59 -4.34 -30.33
CA ARG A 285 0.60 -3.74 -29.74
C ARG A 285 0.81 -4.30 -28.34
N VAL A 286 2.06 -4.52 -27.97
CA VAL A 286 2.43 -5.01 -26.63
C VAL A 286 2.99 -3.90 -25.74
N SER A 287 2.87 -4.09 -24.44
CA SER A 287 3.46 -3.26 -23.40
C SER A 287 4.02 -4.16 -22.31
N PHE A 288 5.14 -3.73 -21.72
CA PHE A 288 5.64 -4.35 -20.50
C PHE A 288 5.00 -3.66 -19.31
N VAL A 289 4.32 -4.44 -18.47
CA VAL A 289 3.73 -3.99 -17.21
C VAL A 289 4.54 -4.58 -16.08
N ILE A 290 4.92 -3.76 -15.11
CA ILE A 290 5.60 -4.20 -13.89
C ILE A 290 4.59 -4.20 -12.74
N ALA A 291 4.52 -5.28 -11.97
CA ALA A 291 3.67 -5.40 -10.79
C ALA A 291 4.52 -5.75 -9.57
N GLN A 292 4.26 -5.11 -8.43
CA GLN A 292 4.98 -5.36 -7.18
C GLN A 292 4.24 -6.39 -6.33
N SER A 293 4.96 -7.40 -5.81
CA SER A 293 4.39 -8.40 -4.89
C SER A 293 4.14 -7.87 -3.47
N PHE A 294 4.80 -6.77 -3.10
CA PHE A 294 4.90 -6.25 -1.73
C PHE A 294 5.66 -7.13 -0.72
N VAL A 295 6.21 -8.26 -1.18
CA VAL A 295 7.19 -9.03 -0.41
C VAL A 295 8.56 -8.40 -0.62
N ALA A 296 9.12 -7.81 0.44
CA ALA A 296 10.46 -7.24 0.38
C ALA A 296 11.50 -8.37 0.41
N ALA A 297 12.32 -8.47 -0.65
CA ALA A 297 13.44 -9.40 -0.71
C ALA A 297 14.74 -8.61 -0.56
N ASP A 298 15.26 -8.54 0.66
CA ASP A 298 16.54 -7.90 0.92
C ASP A 298 17.69 -8.86 0.60
N LYS A 299 18.43 -8.56 -0.48
CA LYS A 299 19.54 -9.36 -0.98
C LYS A 299 20.70 -9.47 0.02
N TYR A 300 20.88 -8.46 0.88
CA TYR A 300 21.99 -8.45 1.84
C TYR A 300 21.68 -9.37 3.03
N THR A 301 20.57 -9.13 3.74
CA THR A 301 20.23 -9.90 4.95
C THR A 301 19.95 -11.38 4.67
N THR A 302 19.36 -11.68 3.52
CA THR A 302 19.02 -13.06 3.12
C THR A 302 20.07 -13.72 2.21
N GLY A 303 21.11 -12.99 1.83
CA GLY A 303 22.19 -13.44 0.96
C GLY A 303 22.74 -14.84 1.29
N PRO A 304 23.02 -15.17 2.57
CA PRO A 304 23.61 -16.46 2.93
C PRO A 304 22.77 -17.71 2.60
N VAL A 305 21.45 -17.57 2.47
CA VAL A 305 20.54 -18.69 2.17
C VAL A 305 19.88 -18.57 0.80
N TYR A 306 19.94 -17.39 0.18
CA TYR A 306 19.36 -17.11 -1.13
C TYR A 306 20.44 -16.69 -2.13
N TYR A 307 20.65 -15.39 -2.31
CA TYR A 307 21.41 -14.85 -3.45
C TYR A 307 22.88 -15.33 -3.50
N ASN A 308 23.65 -15.19 -2.41
CA ASN A 308 25.06 -15.59 -2.39
C ASN A 308 25.21 -17.11 -2.46
N LEU A 309 24.30 -17.87 -1.85
CA LEU A 309 24.27 -19.34 -1.97
C LEU A 309 24.14 -19.76 -3.44
N ARG A 310 23.29 -19.09 -4.23
CA ARG A 310 23.12 -19.39 -5.66
C ARG A 310 24.38 -19.13 -6.48
N VAL A 311 25.12 -18.06 -6.18
CA VAL A 311 26.41 -17.77 -6.82
C VAL A 311 27.41 -18.91 -6.53
N VAL A 312 27.52 -19.32 -5.27
CA VAL A 312 28.40 -20.43 -4.85
C VAL A 312 28.01 -21.75 -5.53
N GLU A 313 26.72 -22.08 -5.56
CA GLU A 313 26.22 -23.28 -6.25
C GLU A 313 26.59 -23.28 -7.75
N CYS A 314 26.50 -22.13 -8.45
CA CYS A 314 26.89 -22.04 -9.85
C CYS A 314 28.41 -22.23 -10.06
N SER A 315 29.25 -21.59 -9.25
CA SER A 315 30.71 -21.73 -9.35
C SER A 315 31.18 -23.15 -9.00
N LEU A 316 30.59 -23.77 -7.97
CA LEU A 316 30.85 -25.18 -7.63
C LEU A 316 30.39 -26.11 -8.75
N ALA A 317 29.25 -25.84 -9.39
CA ALA A 317 28.80 -26.64 -10.53
C ALA A 317 29.78 -26.56 -11.71
N ALA A 318 30.34 -25.37 -11.99
CA ALA A 318 31.37 -25.21 -13.01
C ALA A 318 32.66 -25.98 -12.68
N ALA A 319 33.14 -25.88 -11.45
CA ALA A 319 34.33 -26.61 -10.99
C ALA A 319 34.11 -28.14 -11.06
N TYR A 320 32.95 -28.61 -10.59
CA TYR A 320 32.61 -30.02 -10.57
C TYR A 320 32.52 -30.59 -11.99
N LEU A 321 31.81 -29.91 -12.90
CA LEU A 321 31.71 -30.32 -14.30
C LEU A 321 33.09 -30.37 -14.95
N HIS A 322 33.95 -29.38 -14.69
CA HIS A 322 35.31 -29.39 -15.22
C HIS A 322 36.12 -30.59 -14.74
N ALA A 323 36.10 -30.85 -13.43
CA ALA A 323 36.87 -31.94 -12.82
C ALA A 323 36.40 -33.32 -13.29
N VAL A 324 35.08 -33.55 -13.27
CA VAL A 324 34.50 -34.86 -13.59
C VAL A 324 34.55 -35.17 -15.08
N VAL A 325 34.22 -34.21 -15.94
CA VAL A 325 34.14 -34.45 -17.39
C VAL A 325 35.53 -34.61 -18.02
N ASN A 326 36.53 -33.92 -17.50
CA ASN A 326 37.91 -33.99 -18.02
C ASN A 326 38.81 -34.92 -17.20
N GLU A 327 38.26 -35.63 -16.21
CA GLU A 327 39.00 -36.47 -15.25
C GLU A 327 40.28 -35.77 -14.73
N THR A 328 40.13 -34.51 -14.29
CA THR A 328 41.26 -33.64 -13.94
C THR A 328 41.13 -33.02 -12.56
N SER A 329 42.26 -32.86 -11.88
CA SER A 329 42.38 -32.08 -10.65
C SER A 329 42.86 -30.65 -10.91
N LYS A 330 43.10 -30.26 -12.18
CA LYS A 330 43.50 -28.89 -12.51
C LYS A 330 42.29 -27.97 -12.33
N PRO A 331 42.45 -26.81 -11.69
CA PRO A 331 41.36 -25.86 -11.55
C PRO A 331 40.99 -25.26 -12.91
N LEU A 332 39.71 -24.92 -13.06
CA LEU A 332 39.23 -24.16 -14.20
C LEU A 332 39.97 -22.80 -14.28
N PRO A 333 40.32 -22.30 -15.48
CA PRO A 333 40.93 -20.99 -15.63
C PRO A 333 40.10 -19.86 -15.01
N THR A 334 40.79 -18.87 -14.43
CA THR A 334 40.14 -17.74 -13.77
C THR A 334 39.42 -16.82 -14.76
N ASP A 335 38.25 -16.32 -14.39
CA ASP A 335 37.45 -15.34 -15.13
C ASP A 335 37.00 -14.16 -14.24
N SER A 336 36.22 -13.22 -14.80
CA SER A 336 35.76 -11.99 -14.13
C SER A 336 34.53 -12.18 -13.22
N SER A 337 34.06 -13.41 -13.04
CA SER A 337 32.94 -13.72 -12.17
C SER A 337 33.30 -13.50 -10.68
N PRO A 338 32.31 -13.41 -9.77
CA PRO A 338 32.57 -13.04 -8.38
C PRO A 338 33.51 -13.97 -7.61
N LEU A 339 33.55 -15.26 -7.95
CA LEU A 339 34.45 -16.25 -7.34
C LEU A 339 35.60 -16.67 -8.26
N GLY A 340 35.83 -15.90 -9.33
CA GLY A 340 36.88 -16.15 -10.32
C GLY A 340 36.66 -17.37 -11.20
N ILE A 341 35.53 -18.10 -11.08
CA ILE A 341 35.15 -19.17 -12.00
C ILE A 341 33.63 -19.17 -12.23
N SER A 342 33.22 -19.46 -13.46
CA SER A 342 31.82 -19.48 -13.87
C SER A 342 31.45 -20.66 -14.77
N LEU A 343 30.14 -20.90 -14.89
CA LEU A 343 29.60 -21.86 -15.85
C LEU A 343 29.91 -21.47 -17.31
N ARG A 344 30.10 -20.18 -17.62
CA ARG A 344 30.57 -19.77 -18.95
C ARG A 344 32.07 -20.01 -19.14
N GLY A 345 32.87 -19.89 -18.08
CA GLY A 345 34.26 -20.33 -18.07
C GLY A 345 34.39 -21.81 -18.41
N PHE A 346 33.55 -22.66 -17.80
CA PHE A 346 33.50 -24.09 -18.10
C PHE A 346 33.05 -24.35 -19.55
N HIS A 347 31.97 -23.71 -19.99
CA HIS A 347 31.49 -23.79 -21.37
C HIS A 347 32.60 -23.50 -22.39
N LYS A 348 33.34 -22.40 -22.20
CA LYS A 348 34.46 -22.01 -23.07
C LYS A 348 35.59 -23.05 -23.06
N ALA A 349 35.94 -23.58 -21.89
CA ALA A 349 36.98 -24.60 -21.77
C ALA A 349 36.57 -25.92 -22.44
N TYR A 350 35.33 -26.37 -22.20
CA TYR A 350 34.79 -27.62 -22.76
C TYR A 350 34.67 -27.58 -24.29
N PHE A 351 34.32 -26.42 -24.86
CA PHE A 351 34.17 -26.24 -26.31
C PHE A 351 35.35 -25.49 -26.96
N ALA A 352 36.53 -25.43 -26.34
CA ALA A 352 37.65 -24.64 -26.84
C ALA A 352 38.06 -24.99 -28.29
N SER A 353 37.86 -26.24 -28.71
CA SER A 353 38.15 -26.75 -30.07
C SER A 353 36.91 -26.95 -30.95
N SER A 354 35.72 -26.57 -30.47
CA SER A 354 34.45 -26.82 -31.16
C SER A 354 34.06 -25.67 -32.09
N THR A 355 33.53 -26.01 -33.25
CA THR A 355 32.93 -25.06 -34.20
C THR A 355 31.40 -25.02 -34.11
N LYS A 356 30.79 -25.74 -33.16
CA LYS A 356 29.33 -25.81 -33.02
C LYS A 356 28.75 -24.41 -32.76
N PRO A 357 27.59 -24.07 -33.33
CA PRO A 357 26.87 -22.85 -32.98
C PRO A 357 26.57 -22.75 -31.48
N PHE A 358 26.55 -21.54 -30.93
CA PHE A 358 26.42 -21.31 -29.49
C PHE A 358 25.14 -21.90 -28.86
N ASN A 359 24.01 -21.86 -29.59
CA ASN A 359 22.75 -22.50 -29.17
C ASN A 359 22.87 -24.03 -29.08
N MET A 360 23.59 -24.67 -30.01
CA MET A 360 23.84 -26.11 -30.00
C MET A 360 24.79 -26.50 -28.86
N GLN A 361 25.78 -25.66 -28.55
CA GLN A 361 26.64 -25.84 -27.38
C GLN A 361 25.83 -25.82 -26.08
N LEU A 362 24.88 -24.89 -25.94
CA LEU A 362 24.00 -24.82 -24.76
C LEU A 362 23.09 -26.04 -24.61
N LEU A 363 22.52 -26.54 -25.72
CA LEU A 363 21.71 -27.76 -25.70
C LEU A 363 22.53 -28.97 -25.22
N GLU A 364 23.74 -29.12 -25.75
CA GLU A 364 24.65 -30.18 -25.33
C GLU A 364 25.05 -30.05 -23.86
N LEU A 365 25.29 -28.83 -23.36
CA LEU A 365 25.58 -28.61 -21.94
C LEU A 365 24.41 -28.97 -21.04
N VAL A 366 23.17 -28.71 -21.47
CA VAL A 366 21.97 -29.13 -20.73
C VAL A 366 21.94 -30.66 -20.62
N ASP A 367 22.24 -31.39 -21.69
CA ASP A 367 22.27 -32.85 -21.65
C ASP A 367 23.46 -33.40 -20.87
N LEU A 368 24.63 -32.77 -20.98
CA LEU A 368 25.82 -33.07 -20.18
C LEU A 368 25.53 -32.93 -18.68
N VAL A 369 24.85 -31.85 -18.26
CA VAL A 369 24.45 -31.67 -16.86
C VAL A 369 23.52 -32.79 -16.41
N LYS A 370 22.55 -33.21 -17.23
CA LYS A 370 21.64 -34.32 -16.88
C LYS A 370 22.40 -35.63 -16.69
N SER A 371 23.42 -35.91 -17.49
CA SER A 371 24.21 -37.14 -17.39
C SER A 371 25.26 -37.11 -16.27
N THR A 372 25.86 -35.95 -16.00
CA THR A 372 27.00 -35.82 -15.07
C THR A 372 26.56 -35.48 -13.65
N LEU A 373 25.62 -34.55 -13.50
CA LEU A 373 25.10 -34.12 -12.19
C LEU A 373 23.79 -34.86 -11.90
N THR A 374 23.88 -36.07 -11.34
CA THR A 374 22.72 -36.96 -11.17
C THR A 374 21.99 -36.80 -9.84
N LYS A 375 22.63 -36.21 -8.82
CA LYS A 375 22.05 -36.03 -7.48
C LYS A 375 21.24 -34.75 -7.34
N ASP A 376 20.32 -34.74 -6.37
CA ASP A 376 19.53 -33.56 -6.02
C ASP A 376 20.31 -32.52 -5.21
N GLY A 377 21.38 -32.93 -4.53
CA GLY A 377 22.29 -32.08 -3.77
C GLY A 377 23.60 -32.80 -3.48
N TYR A 378 24.66 -32.01 -3.25
CA TYR A 378 26.02 -32.50 -2.99
C TYR A 378 26.52 -31.96 -1.65
N THR A 379 27.14 -32.80 -0.82
CA THR A 379 27.76 -32.36 0.43
C THR A 379 29.17 -31.81 0.20
N ARG A 380 29.73 -31.13 1.21
CA ARG A 380 31.10 -30.62 1.14
C ARG A 380 32.13 -31.74 0.99
N GLU A 381 31.87 -32.88 1.62
CA GLU A 381 32.71 -34.07 1.58
C GLU A 381 32.71 -34.67 0.17
N GLU A 382 31.55 -34.80 -0.46
CA GLU A 382 31.44 -35.30 -1.84
C GLU A 382 32.14 -34.37 -2.84
N LEU A 383 32.00 -33.05 -2.65
CA LEU A 383 32.67 -32.05 -3.49
C LEU A 383 34.18 -32.02 -3.27
N SER A 384 34.62 -32.18 -2.01
CA SER A 384 36.04 -32.30 -1.64
C SER A 384 36.69 -33.47 -2.38
N VAL A 385 36.02 -34.63 -2.43
CA VAL A 385 36.47 -35.80 -3.18
C VAL A 385 36.48 -35.52 -4.70
N ALA A 386 35.40 -34.98 -5.24
CA ALA A 386 35.29 -34.76 -6.69
C ALA A 386 36.26 -33.70 -7.23
N LEU A 387 36.58 -32.68 -6.43
CA LEU A 387 37.50 -31.60 -6.80
C LEU A 387 38.96 -31.90 -6.40
N ASN A 388 39.20 -33.00 -5.67
CA ASN A 388 40.50 -33.36 -5.12
C ASN A 388 41.14 -32.25 -4.26
N ILE A 389 40.35 -31.63 -3.38
CA ILE A 389 40.78 -30.59 -2.41
C ILE A 389 40.22 -30.90 -1.04
N SER A 390 40.81 -30.37 0.03
CA SER A 390 40.26 -30.55 1.39
C SER A 390 38.95 -29.76 1.59
N VAL A 391 38.10 -30.18 2.54
CA VAL A 391 36.90 -29.41 2.92
C VAL A 391 37.26 -27.99 3.41
N VAL A 392 38.42 -27.83 4.06
CA VAL A 392 38.92 -26.53 4.52
C VAL A 392 39.24 -25.63 3.33
N GLU A 393 39.93 -26.17 2.32
CA GLU A 393 40.24 -25.44 1.09
C GLU A 393 38.99 -25.09 0.29
N LEU A 394 38.02 -26.01 0.20
CA LEU A 394 36.73 -25.76 -0.44
C LEU A 394 36.01 -24.57 0.22
N LYS A 395 35.93 -24.56 1.55
CA LYS A 395 35.34 -23.43 2.30
C LYS A 395 36.12 -22.14 2.07
N MET A 396 37.44 -22.20 2.11
CA MET A 396 38.28 -21.03 1.88
C MET A 396 38.09 -20.46 0.47
N ARG A 397 37.93 -21.31 -0.55
CA ARG A 397 37.82 -20.86 -1.94
C ARG A 397 36.43 -20.37 -2.32
N TYR A 398 35.38 -21.02 -1.83
CA TYR A 398 34.01 -20.78 -2.30
C TYR A 398 33.08 -20.15 -1.25
N GLU A 399 33.42 -20.25 0.03
CA GLU A 399 32.53 -19.82 1.14
C GLU A 399 33.13 -18.71 2.00
N SER A 400 34.42 -18.36 1.85
CA SER A 400 35.08 -17.35 2.68
C SER A 400 34.79 -15.91 2.29
N VAL A 401 34.51 -15.69 1.00
CA VAL A 401 34.25 -14.34 0.47
C VAL A 401 32.96 -13.78 1.09
N PHE A 402 31.96 -14.64 1.30
CA PHE A 402 30.69 -14.28 1.98
C PHE A 402 30.08 -15.47 2.70
N PRO A 403 29.38 -15.24 3.83
CA PRO A 403 28.72 -16.33 4.56
C PRO A 403 27.66 -17.01 3.70
N VAL A 404 27.71 -18.34 3.63
CA VAL A 404 26.66 -19.19 3.05
C VAL A 404 26.21 -20.24 4.06
N ARG A 405 24.91 -20.57 4.05
CA ARG A 405 24.30 -21.52 4.98
C ARG A 405 23.50 -22.55 4.23
N THR A 406 24.10 -23.73 4.07
CA THR A 406 23.42 -24.91 3.53
C THR A 406 24.09 -26.20 4.00
N ALA A 407 23.30 -27.27 4.11
CA ALA A 407 23.78 -28.64 4.28
C ALA A 407 24.24 -29.27 2.95
N MET A 408 23.59 -28.92 1.84
CA MET A 408 23.86 -29.48 0.51
C MET A 408 23.79 -28.40 -0.58
N PHE A 409 24.59 -28.54 -1.63
CA PHE A 409 24.60 -27.65 -2.79
C PHE A 409 23.86 -28.28 -3.98
N LYS A 410 22.88 -27.57 -4.55
CA LYS A 410 22.01 -28.05 -5.64
C LYS A 410 22.60 -27.79 -7.03
N LEU A 411 23.79 -28.35 -7.28
CA LEU A 411 24.58 -28.07 -8.48
C LEU A 411 23.82 -28.35 -9.78
N ARG A 412 23.13 -29.50 -9.86
CA ARG A 412 22.37 -29.94 -11.04
C ARG A 412 21.36 -28.90 -11.46
N GLN A 413 20.48 -28.50 -10.55
CA GLN A 413 19.35 -27.63 -10.83
C GLN A 413 19.84 -26.23 -11.20
N ARG A 414 20.93 -25.76 -10.58
CA ARG A 414 21.48 -24.43 -10.88
C ARG A 414 22.12 -24.38 -12.27
N ALA A 415 22.91 -25.41 -12.62
CA ALA A 415 23.50 -25.50 -13.96
C ALA A 415 22.44 -25.67 -15.05
N LEU A 416 21.41 -26.51 -14.82
CA LEU A 416 20.28 -26.66 -15.76
C LEU A 416 19.54 -25.33 -15.97
N HIS A 417 19.26 -24.59 -14.89
CA HIS A 417 18.67 -23.27 -15.00
C HIS A 417 19.54 -22.34 -15.85
N VAL A 418 20.83 -22.18 -15.50
CA VAL A 418 21.72 -21.22 -16.15
C VAL A 418 21.89 -21.49 -17.65
N PHE A 419 22.18 -22.73 -18.05
CA PHE A 419 22.35 -23.05 -19.47
C PHE A 419 21.04 -22.94 -20.25
N SER A 420 19.91 -23.38 -19.68
CA SER A 420 18.61 -23.26 -20.35
C SER A 420 18.12 -21.81 -20.42
N GLU A 421 18.44 -20.99 -19.43
CA GLU A 421 18.10 -19.55 -19.41
C GLU A 421 18.96 -18.77 -20.42
N ALA A 422 20.27 -19.06 -20.51
CA ALA A 422 21.11 -18.51 -21.55
C ALA A 422 20.59 -18.87 -22.96
N LEU A 423 20.08 -20.09 -23.14
CA LEU A 423 19.45 -20.51 -24.40
C LEU A 423 18.17 -19.71 -24.68
N ARG A 424 17.33 -19.49 -23.67
CA ARG A 424 16.12 -18.66 -23.79
C ARG A 424 16.45 -17.23 -24.18
N VAL A 425 17.50 -16.62 -23.62
CA VAL A 425 17.97 -15.28 -24.04
C VAL A 425 18.34 -15.27 -25.52
N GLN A 426 19.09 -16.26 -26.00
CA GLN A 426 19.46 -16.36 -27.43
C GLN A 426 18.23 -16.52 -28.33
N GLN A 427 17.29 -17.39 -27.95
CA GLN A 427 16.02 -17.57 -28.67
C GLN A 427 15.19 -16.29 -28.71
N PHE A 428 15.14 -15.55 -27.59
CA PHE A 428 14.41 -14.28 -27.51
C PHE A 428 15.04 -13.23 -28.43
N ILE A 429 16.37 -13.09 -28.42
CA ILE A 429 17.10 -12.19 -29.32
C ILE A 429 16.91 -12.58 -30.78
N GLN A 430 16.94 -13.88 -31.10
CA GLN A 430 16.70 -14.36 -32.46
C GLN A 430 15.30 -13.94 -32.97
N LEU A 431 14.27 -13.99 -32.11
CA LEU A 431 12.92 -13.51 -32.43
C LEU A 431 12.87 -11.99 -32.65
N LEU A 432 13.67 -11.21 -31.93
CA LEU A 432 13.72 -9.75 -32.07
C LEU A 432 14.51 -9.29 -33.30
N GLU A 433 15.58 -9.99 -33.65
CA GLU A 433 16.47 -9.62 -34.77
C GLU A 433 15.98 -10.14 -36.13
N HIS A 434 15.19 -11.22 -36.14
CA HIS A 434 14.65 -11.82 -37.37
C HIS A 434 13.11 -11.89 -37.37
N PRO A 435 12.39 -10.79 -37.07
CA PRO A 435 10.95 -10.83 -36.79
C PRO A 435 10.13 -11.29 -38.01
N ALA A 436 10.52 -10.91 -39.23
CA ALA A 436 9.81 -11.24 -40.47
C ALA A 436 9.63 -12.75 -40.68
N GLY A 437 10.65 -13.56 -40.35
CA GLY A 437 10.58 -15.01 -40.47
C GLY A 437 9.53 -15.63 -39.53
N PHE A 438 9.34 -15.05 -38.35
CA PHE A 438 8.43 -15.59 -37.33
C PHE A 438 7.01 -15.03 -37.40
N MET A 439 6.86 -13.81 -37.95
CA MET A 439 5.56 -13.14 -38.17
C MET A 439 4.86 -13.64 -39.44
N SER A 440 5.59 -14.25 -40.37
CA SER A 440 5.03 -14.84 -41.61
C SER A 440 4.00 -15.96 -41.38
N HIS A 441 3.94 -16.49 -40.15
CA HIS A 441 2.99 -17.52 -39.74
C HIS A 441 1.67 -16.96 -39.18
N ASP A 442 1.54 -15.65 -39.02
CA ASP A 442 0.31 -15.01 -38.57
C ASP A 442 -0.63 -14.70 -39.75
N ILE A 443 -1.95 -14.70 -39.50
CA ILE A 443 -2.98 -14.45 -40.53
C ILE A 443 -3.32 -12.95 -40.58
N GLY A 444 -3.26 -12.36 -41.77
CA GLY A 444 -3.56 -10.95 -41.99
C GLY A 444 -2.52 -10.02 -41.33
N ASP A 445 -2.97 -8.92 -40.74
CA ASP A 445 -2.09 -7.96 -40.05
C ASP A 445 -1.77 -8.33 -38.59
N SER A 446 -2.30 -9.46 -38.09
CA SER A 446 -2.06 -9.90 -36.71
C SER A 446 -0.63 -10.38 -36.52
N THR A 447 -0.11 -10.26 -35.31
CA THR A 447 1.21 -10.73 -34.89
C THR A 447 1.10 -11.48 -33.56
N GLU A 448 -0.07 -12.05 -33.29
CA GLU A 448 -0.39 -12.64 -32.00
C GLU A 448 0.41 -13.92 -31.73
N THR A 449 0.67 -14.74 -32.76
CA THR A 449 1.52 -15.94 -32.61
C THR A 449 2.96 -15.53 -32.28
N TYR A 450 3.47 -14.50 -32.94
CA TYR A 450 4.77 -13.92 -32.60
C TYR A 450 4.83 -13.43 -31.14
N ASN A 451 3.83 -12.67 -30.70
CA ASN A 451 3.73 -12.18 -29.32
C ASN A 451 3.68 -13.34 -28.30
N LYS A 452 2.92 -14.40 -28.61
CA LYS A 452 2.84 -15.61 -27.79
C LYS A 452 4.16 -16.36 -27.71
N LYS A 453 4.97 -16.39 -28.79
CA LYS A 453 6.31 -17.00 -28.76
C LYS A 453 7.25 -16.26 -27.79
N LEU A 454 7.29 -14.92 -27.85
CA LEU A 454 8.03 -14.11 -26.87
C LEU A 454 7.53 -14.36 -25.44
N GLY A 455 6.21 -14.33 -25.25
CA GLY A 455 5.60 -14.58 -23.94
C GLY A 455 5.87 -15.97 -23.39
N SER A 456 5.92 -16.99 -24.24
CA SER A 456 6.22 -18.38 -23.86
C SER A 456 7.63 -18.54 -23.32
N LEU A 457 8.61 -17.83 -23.90
CA LEU A 457 9.98 -17.80 -23.37
C LEU A 457 10.04 -17.17 -21.97
N MET A 458 9.31 -16.07 -21.76
CA MET A 458 9.21 -15.45 -20.42
C MET A 458 8.56 -16.39 -19.40
N ASN A 459 7.49 -17.11 -19.80
CA ASN A 459 6.83 -18.08 -18.94
C ASN A 459 7.78 -19.25 -18.58
N ALA A 460 8.55 -19.74 -19.54
CA ALA A 460 9.55 -20.79 -19.29
C ALA A 460 10.67 -20.31 -18.35
N THR A 461 11.06 -19.03 -18.42
CA THR A 461 11.93 -18.41 -17.42
C THR A 461 11.28 -18.43 -16.03
N GLN A 462 10.00 -18.06 -15.89
CA GLN A 462 9.31 -18.11 -14.59
C GLN A 462 9.31 -19.51 -14.00
N ASP A 463 8.96 -20.51 -14.80
CA ASP A 463 8.93 -21.91 -14.36
C ASP A 463 10.33 -22.38 -13.96
N SER A 464 11.36 -22.04 -14.74
CA SER A 464 12.75 -22.35 -14.41
C SER A 464 13.22 -21.66 -13.13
N CYS A 465 12.88 -20.39 -12.92
CA CYS A 465 13.19 -19.65 -11.69
C CYS A 465 12.47 -20.25 -10.46
N ARG A 466 11.21 -20.66 -10.61
CA ARG A 466 10.42 -21.27 -9.53
C ARG A 466 10.93 -22.67 -9.18
N ASP A 467 11.07 -23.54 -10.18
CA ASP A 467 11.23 -24.98 -9.97
C ASP A 467 12.71 -25.40 -9.91
N LEU A 468 13.54 -24.91 -10.84
CA LEU A 468 14.96 -25.25 -10.89
C LEU A 468 15.81 -24.33 -10.03
N TYR A 469 15.64 -23.01 -10.16
CA TYR A 469 16.46 -22.06 -9.41
C TYR A 469 15.96 -21.81 -7.99
N GLN A 470 14.68 -22.07 -7.74
CA GLN A 470 14.04 -21.85 -6.44
C GLN A 470 14.26 -20.42 -5.92
N CYS A 471 13.96 -19.45 -6.79
CA CYS A 471 14.00 -18.02 -6.52
C CYS A 471 12.66 -17.29 -6.75
N SER A 472 11.55 -18.01 -6.95
CA SER A 472 10.21 -17.40 -6.90
C SER A 472 9.66 -17.34 -5.45
N CYS A 473 8.43 -16.85 -5.30
CA CYS A 473 7.63 -16.97 -4.08
C CYS A 473 6.13 -17.09 -4.44
N PRO A 474 5.27 -17.58 -3.53
CA PRO A 474 3.84 -17.78 -3.79
C PRO A 474 3.13 -16.53 -4.34
N GLU A 475 3.53 -15.35 -3.86
CA GLU A 475 3.01 -14.06 -4.26
C GLU A 475 3.33 -13.72 -5.72
N LEU A 476 4.58 -13.92 -6.13
CA LEU A 476 5.01 -13.73 -7.52
C LEU A 476 4.32 -14.74 -8.44
N ASP A 477 4.19 -15.99 -8.00
CA ASP A 477 3.50 -17.03 -8.76
C ASP A 477 2.02 -16.70 -8.95
N LYS A 478 1.34 -16.21 -7.90
CA LYS A 478 -0.04 -15.75 -7.95
C LYS A 478 -0.21 -14.53 -8.87
N LEU A 479 0.66 -13.53 -8.78
CA LEU A 479 0.65 -12.37 -9.68
C LEU A 479 0.80 -12.80 -11.15
N CYS A 480 1.76 -13.67 -11.45
CA CYS A 480 1.97 -14.19 -12.80
C CYS A 480 0.78 -15.02 -13.31
N ALA A 481 0.15 -15.82 -12.44
CA ALA A 481 -1.04 -16.60 -12.80
C ALA A 481 -2.25 -15.70 -13.13
N ILE A 482 -2.53 -14.70 -12.29
CA ILE A 482 -3.63 -13.74 -12.51
C ILE A 482 -3.41 -12.99 -13.83
N ALA A 483 -2.19 -12.50 -14.07
CA ALA A 483 -1.86 -11.73 -15.26
C ALA A 483 -2.07 -12.53 -16.55
N ARG A 484 -1.59 -13.78 -16.58
CA ARG A 484 -1.77 -14.69 -17.73
C ARG A 484 -3.24 -14.96 -18.00
N ARG A 485 -4.03 -15.25 -16.95
CA ARG A 485 -5.47 -15.47 -17.08
C ARG A 485 -6.21 -14.22 -17.58
N ALA A 486 -5.78 -13.03 -17.19
CA ALA A 486 -6.39 -11.76 -17.58
C ALA A 486 -5.93 -11.24 -18.95
N GLY A 487 -4.94 -11.86 -19.60
CA GLY A 487 -4.56 -11.56 -20.99
C GLY A 487 -3.08 -11.32 -21.25
N SER A 488 -2.19 -11.51 -20.27
CA SER A 488 -0.73 -11.44 -20.51
C SER A 488 -0.23 -12.64 -21.33
N TYR A 489 0.59 -12.38 -22.36
CA TYR A 489 1.26 -13.42 -23.12
C TYR A 489 2.39 -14.10 -22.33
N GLY A 490 3.10 -13.34 -21.50
CA GLY A 490 4.27 -13.79 -20.76
C GLY A 490 4.39 -13.09 -19.42
N SER A 491 4.58 -13.82 -18.34
CA SER A 491 4.65 -13.27 -16.98
C SER A 491 5.71 -14.00 -16.17
N ARG A 492 6.63 -13.24 -15.59
CA ARG A 492 7.69 -13.77 -14.73
C ARG A 492 8.06 -12.78 -13.63
N LEU A 493 8.73 -13.25 -12.58
CA LEU A 493 9.45 -12.40 -11.62
C LEU A 493 10.47 -11.50 -12.34
N THR A 494 11.09 -10.52 -11.71
CA THR A 494 12.23 -9.77 -12.27
C THR A 494 13.22 -9.40 -11.16
N GLY A 495 14.52 -9.43 -11.49
CA GLY A 495 15.57 -9.31 -10.49
C GLY A 495 15.74 -10.60 -9.69
N ALA A 496 16.35 -10.48 -8.51
CA ALA A 496 16.75 -11.65 -7.72
C ALA A 496 15.60 -12.58 -7.29
N GLY A 497 14.35 -12.11 -7.26
CA GLY A 497 13.22 -12.90 -6.79
C GLY A 497 13.16 -13.01 -5.26
N TRP A 498 12.57 -14.11 -4.76
CA TRP A 498 12.16 -14.31 -3.35
C TRP A 498 11.22 -13.21 -2.82
N GLY A 499 10.52 -12.54 -3.73
CA GLY A 499 9.77 -11.30 -3.52
C GLY A 499 10.10 -10.28 -4.60
N GLY A 500 9.81 -9.02 -4.36
CA GLY A 500 10.06 -7.93 -5.31
C GLY A 500 8.97 -7.78 -6.37
N CYS A 501 9.35 -7.65 -7.64
CA CYS A 501 8.43 -7.38 -8.74
C CYS A 501 8.37 -8.53 -9.75
N SER A 502 7.32 -8.50 -10.57
CA SER A 502 7.15 -9.29 -11.79
C SER A 502 7.01 -8.38 -13.01
N VAL A 503 7.37 -8.90 -14.18
CA VAL A 503 7.25 -8.24 -15.48
C VAL A 503 6.35 -9.06 -16.40
N HIS A 504 5.47 -8.36 -17.11
CA HIS A 504 4.37 -8.95 -17.88
C HIS A 504 4.34 -8.37 -19.28
N LEU A 505 4.39 -9.22 -20.31
CA LEU A 505 4.14 -8.85 -21.70
C LEU A 505 2.63 -8.89 -21.94
N VAL A 506 2.01 -7.73 -22.10
CA VAL A 506 0.54 -7.58 -22.17
C VAL A 506 0.16 -6.85 -23.46
N PRO A 507 -0.88 -7.30 -24.20
CA PRO A 507 -1.53 -6.48 -25.21
C PRO A 507 -1.95 -5.13 -24.62
N THR A 508 -1.67 -4.02 -25.29
CA THR A 508 -1.95 -2.67 -24.77
C THR A 508 -3.43 -2.48 -24.41
N ASP A 509 -4.35 -3.08 -25.17
CA ASP A 509 -5.79 -3.08 -24.94
C ASP A 509 -6.25 -3.96 -23.75
N ARG A 510 -5.37 -4.83 -23.23
CA ARG A 510 -5.63 -5.70 -22.07
C ARG A 510 -4.97 -5.22 -20.78
N VAL A 511 -4.19 -4.14 -20.80
CA VAL A 511 -3.49 -3.62 -19.61
C VAL A 511 -4.47 -3.32 -18.47
N GLU A 512 -5.59 -2.65 -18.75
CA GLU A 512 -6.58 -2.31 -17.69
C GLU A 512 -7.31 -3.55 -17.15
N ALA A 513 -7.57 -4.56 -17.99
CA ALA A 513 -8.16 -5.82 -17.54
C ALA A 513 -7.23 -6.58 -16.58
N VAL A 514 -5.93 -6.62 -16.91
CA VAL A 514 -4.90 -7.23 -16.05
C VAL A 514 -4.77 -6.47 -14.73
N LYS A 515 -4.77 -5.12 -14.75
CA LYS A 515 -4.75 -4.28 -13.55
C LYS A 515 -5.96 -4.53 -12.65
N ALA A 516 -7.17 -4.52 -13.21
CA ALA A 516 -8.40 -4.79 -12.47
C ALA A 516 -8.41 -6.19 -11.84
N ALA A 517 -7.88 -7.20 -12.56
CA ALA A 517 -7.77 -8.55 -12.03
C ALA A 517 -6.82 -8.62 -10.82
N TRP A 518 -5.66 -7.96 -10.88
CA TRP A 518 -4.76 -7.90 -9.72
C TRP A 518 -5.34 -7.09 -8.56
N GLU A 519 -5.99 -5.96 -8.82
CA GLU A 519 -6.65 -5.17 -7.77
C GLU A 519 -7.67 -6.04 -7.03
N LYS A 520 -8.55 -6.73 -7.77
CA LYS A 520 -9.58 -7.59 -7.20
C LYS A 520 -9.04 -8.82 -6.48
N GLU A 521 -8.10 -9.54 -7.10
CA GLU A 521 -7.73 -10.90 -6.67
C GLU A 521 -6.42 -10.98 -5.86
N TYR A 522 -5.61 -9.92 -5.91
CA TYR A 522 -4.32 -9.84 -5.22
C TYR A 522 -4.31 -8.67 -4.24
N TYR A 523 -4.34 -7.42 -4.71
CA TYR A 523 -4.09 -6.26 -3.85
C TYR A 523 -5.20 -5.96 -2.84
N ASN A 524 -6.48 -6.16 -3.18
CA ASN A 524 -7.56 -6.01 -2.20
C ASN A 524 -7.44 -7.03 -1.07
N SER A 525 -6.98 -8.26 -1.37
CA SER A 525 -6.75 -9.29 -0.34
C SER A 525 -5.54 -9.01 0.56
N VAL A 526 -4.55 -8.23 0.09
CA VAL A 526 -3.37 -7.90 0.92
C VAL A 526 -3.79 -7.09 2.15
N LEU A 527 -4.78 -6.22 2.03
CA LEU A 527 -5.30 -5.44 3.17
C LEU A 527 -5.95 -6.31 4.24
N ASP A 528 -6.30 -7.56 3.95
CA ASP A 528 -6.79 -8.52 4.94
C ASP A 528 -5.66 -9.21 5.72
N GLU A 529 -4.39 -8.98 5.35
CA GLU A 529 -3.24 -9.64 5.97
C GLU A 529 -2.26 -8.65 6.60
N ILE A 530 -2.10 -7.45 6.02
CA ILE A 530 -1.10 -6.48 6.48
C ILE A 530 -1.67 -5.43 7.43
N SER A 531 -0.82 -4.93 8.33
CA SER A 531 -1.12 -3.69 9.06
C SER A 531 -1.11 -2.49 8.11
N HIS A 532 -2.13 -1.64 8.20
CA HIS A 532 -2.25 -0.45 7.37
C HIS A 532 -3.08 0.63 8.07
N ARG A 533 -2.98 1.89 7.61
CA ARG A 533 -3.78 3.00 8.13
C ARG A 533 -4.88 3.40 7.13
N ARG A 534 -6.07 3.73 7.63
CA ARG A 534 -7.22 4.21 6.85
C ARG A 534 -7.61 5.61 7.31
N TYR A 535 -7.86 6.50 6.37
CA TYR A 535 -8.25 7.89 6.66
C TYR A 535 -9.74 8.00 6.94
N ASN A 536 -10.10 8.72 8.00
CA ASN A 536 -11.45 9.14 8.33
C ASN A 536 -11.69 10.57 7.81
N PRO A 537 -12.43 10.74 6.70
CA PRO A 537 -12.68 12.06 6.15
C PRO A 537 -13.73 12.85 6.93
N LEU A 538 -14.54 12.22 7.80
CA LEU A 538 -15.47 12.91 8.69
C LEU A 538 -14.74 13.59 9.85
N ARG A 539 -13.68 12.95 10.39
CA ARG A 539 -12.94 13.48 11.54
C ARG A 539 -11.58 14.10 11.21
N GLY A 540 -11.14 13.99 9.96
CA GLY A 540 -9.80 14.42 9.55
C GLY A 540 -8.66 13.59 10.15
N SER A 541 -8.95 12.39 10.66
CA SER A 541 -8.03 11.55 11.44
C SER A 541 -7.69 10.22 10.72
N TRP A 542 -6.82 9.41 11.32
CA TRP A 542 -6.41 8.10 10.79
C TRP A 542 -6.72 6.99 11.78
N LEU A 543 -6.97 5.80 11.25
CA LEU A 543 -7.26 4.56 11.97
C LEU A 543 -6.22 3.50 11.59
N LEU A 544 -5.63 2.83 12.58
CA LEU A 544 -4.79 1.65 12.35
C LEU A 544 -5.66 0.39 12.21
N VAL A 545 -5.43 -0.40 11.16
CA VAL A 545 -6.08 -1.69 10.92
C VAL A 545 -5.01 -2.77 10.96
N SER A 546 -5.18 -3.80 11.80
CA SER A 546 -4.18 -4.86 12.03
C SER A 546 -4.78 -6.27 11.93
N PRO A 547 -5.17 -6.72 10.74
CA PRO A 547 -5.94 -7.96 10.53
C PRO A 547 -5.28 -9.23 11.08
N HIS A 548 -3.94 -9.33 10.96
CA HIS A 548 -3.16 -10.48 11.41
C HIS A 548 -3.28 -10.72 12.94
N ARG A 549 -3.70 -9.73 13.73
CA ARG A 549 -3.86 -9.88 15.19
C ARG A 549 -4.95 -10.87 15.59
N THR A 550 -5.93 -11.12 14.72
CA THR A 550 -6.97 -12.13 14.94
C THR A 550 -6.41 -13.54 15.16
N LYS A 551 -5.23 -13.85 14.60
CA LYS A 551 -4.54 -15.15 14.71
C LYS A 551 -3.88 -15.40 16.07
N ARG A 552 -3.77 -14.41 16.96
CA ARG A 552 -3.13 -14.59 18.27
C ARG A 552 -4.04 -15.38 19.22
N PRO A 553 -3.56 -16.39 19.97
CA PRO A 553 -4.36 -17.03 21.02
C PRO A 553 -4.82 -15.99 22.05
N TRP A 554 -6.06 -16.10 22.53
CA TRP A 554 -6.58 -15.26 23.61
C TRP A 554 -6.73 -16.09 24.89
N GLN A 555 -6.36 -15.50 26.03
CA GLN A 555 -6.36 -16.17 27.34
C GLN A 555 -7.08 -15.32 28.43
N GLY A 556 -7.94 -14.39 28.03
CA GLY A 556 -8.61 -13.49 28.98
C GLY A 556 -9.91 -14.04 29.57
N GLN A 557 -10.62 -13.18 30.31
CA GLN A 557 -11.90 -13.48 30.96
C GLN A 557 -13.07 -13.46 29.97
N GLN A 558 -13.85 -14.55 29.91
CA GLN A 558 -15.09 -14.64 29.14
C GLN A 558 -16.28 -14.29 30.03
N GLU A 559 -17.24 -13.54 29.51
CA GLU A 559 -18.53 -13.28 30.17
C GLU A 559 -19.58 -14.28 29.70
N THR A 560 -20.48 -14.67 30.58
CA THR A 560 -21.66 -15.48 30.24
C THR A 560 -22.72 -14.62 29.58
N SER A 561 -23.31 -15.10 28.50
CA SER A 561 -24.46 -14.46 27.84
C SER A 561 -25.68 -14.55 28.75
N GLU A 562 -26.15 -13.42 29.29
CA GLU A 562 -27.38 -13.37 30.07
C GLU A 562 -28.60 -13.37 29.16
N ASN A 563 -29.24 -14.54 29.01
CA ASN A 563 -30.60 -14.65 28.46
C ASN A 563 -31.62 -14.40 29.58
N ILE A 564 -31.82 -13.14 29.96
CA ILE A 564 -32.86 -12.78 30.93
C ILE A 564 -34.18 -12.63 30.18
N ALA A 565 -35.12 -13.55 30.42
CA ALA A 565 -36.49 -13.39 29.96
C ALA A 565 -37.17 -12.28 30.78
N LEU A 566 -37.29 -11.10 30.19
CA LEU A 566 -37.94 -9.94 30.81
C LEU A 566 -39.48 -10.05 30.70
N PRO A 567 -40.23 -9.58 31.72
CA PRO A 567 -41.69 -9.55 31.66
C PRO A 567 -42.15 -8.46 30.67
N LYS A 568 -43.32 -8.64 30.06
CA LYS A 568 -43.93 -7.62 29.17
C LYS A 568 -44.19 -6.29 29.89
N TYR A 569 -44.49 -6.35 31.19
CA TYR A 569 -44.66 -5.20 32.06
C TYR A 569 -43.94 -5.45 33.38
N ASP A 570 -43.19 -4.46 33.86
CA ASP A 570 -42.53 -4.50 35.16
C ASP A 570 -43.06 -3.35 36.03
N SER A 571 -43.69 -3.66 37.16
CA SER A 571 -44.21 -2.67 38.12
C SER A 571 -43.11 -1.85 38.81
N ALA A 572 -41.86 -2.32 38.81
CA ALA A 572 -40.72 -1.59 39.35
C ALA A 572 -40.04 -0.69 38.30
N CYS A 573 -40.33 -0.86 37.01
CA CYS A 573 -39.71 -0.09 35.94
C CYS A 573 -40.33 1.31 35.83
N TYR A 574 -39.53 2.35 36.06
CA TYR A 574 -39.97 3.76 35.99
C TYR A 574 -40.32 4.25 34.58
N LEU A 575 -40.16 3.43 33.55
CA LEU A 575 -40.54 3.74 32.16
C LEU A 575 -41.85 3.07 31.74
N CYS A 576 -42.30 2.01 32.43
CA CYS A 576 -43.54 1.31 32.07
C CYS A 576 -44.79 2.22 32.19
N PRO A 577 -45.81 2.04 31.33
CA PRO A 577 -47.04 2.83 31.36
C PRO A 577 -47.74 2.81 32.72
N GLY A 578 -48.12 3.97 33.27
CA GLY A 578 -48.80 4.06 34.56
C GLY A 578 -47.92 3.92 35.82
N ASN A 579 -46.63 3.57 35.68
CA ASN A 579 -45.71 3.51 36.81
C ASN A 579 -45.22 4.90 37.25
N LYS A 580 -44.75 4.99 38.49
CA LYS A 580 -44.09 6.19 39.00
C LYS A 580 -42.69 6.37 38.40
N ARG A 581 -42.41 7.58 37.94
CA ARG A 581 -41.09 8.08 37.57
C ARG A 581 -40.20 8.28 38.80
N PHE A 582 -38.92 8.47 38.57
CA PHE A 582 -37.94 8.52 39.64
C PHE A 582 -38.13 9.75 40.55
N GLN A 583 -38.45 10.92 39.98
CA GLN A 583 -38.74 12.13 40.77
C GLN A 583 -40.17 12.21 41.33
N GLY A 584 -40.99 11.17 41.15
CA GLY A 584 -42.29 11.02 41.83
C GLY A 584 -43.53 11.28 40.96
N ASP A 585 -43.37 11.84 39.76
CA ASP A 585 -44.45 11.91 38.76
C ASP A 585 -44.90 10.51 38.33
N SER A 586 -46.05 10.37 37.69
CA SER A 586 -46.49 9.09 37.10
C SER A 586 -46.53 9.17 35.59
N ASN A 587 -46.07 8.11 34.92
CA ASN A 587 -46.25 7.99 33.47
C ASN A 587 -47.74 7.86 33.15
N PRO A 588 -48.23 8.48 32.06
CA PRO A 588 -49.57 8.20 31.57
C PRO A 588 -49.66 6.72 31.15
N LYS A 589 -50.89 6.22 31.04
CA LYS A 589 -51.11 4.96 30.33
C LYS A 589 -50.96 5.24 28.84
N TYR A 590 -49.80 4.91 28.28
CA TYR A 590 -49.49 5.04 26.87
C TYR A 590 -49.43 3.66 26.19
N ASP A 591 -49.80 3.60 24.92
CA ASP A 591 -49.88 2.38 24.09
C ASP A 591 -48.90 2.40 22.90
N GLN A 592 -48.16 3.49 22.74
CA GLN A 592 -47.17 3.72 21.67
C GLN A 592 -45.98 4.54 22.20
N THR A 593 -45.09 5.00 21.33
CA THR A 593 -43.93 5.83 21.70
C THR A 593 -44.33 7.01 22.59
N PHE A 594 -43.61 7.22 23.69
CA PHE A 594 -43.89 8.24 24.70
C PHE A 594 -42.63 9.06 25.03
N VAL A 595 -42.78 10.36 25.24
CA VAL A 595 -41.69 11.29 25.60
C VAL A 595 -42.03 12.07 26.85
N PHE A 596 -41.01 12.33 27.68
CA PHE A 596 -41.10 13.22 28.83
C PHE A 596 -39.76 13.91 29.09
N LEU A 597 -39.77 14.96 29.91
CA LEU A 597 -38.55 15.65 30.34
C LEU A 597 -37.71 14.74 31.23
N ASN A 598 -36.40 14.73 31.03
CA ASN A 598 -35.52 13.87 31.81
C ASN A 598 -35.41 14.36 33.27
N ASP A 599 -35.90 13.53 34.19
CA ASP A 599 -35.75 13.69 35.64
C ASP A 599 -34.28 13.94 36.08
N PHE A 600 -33.31 13.43 35.32
CA PHE A 600 -31.87 13.61 35.55
C PHE A 600 -31.21 14.30 34.36
N SER A 601 -31.65 15.52 34.08
CA SER A 601 -31.11 16.31 32.96
C SER A 601 -29.61 16.58 33.12
N ALA A 602 -28.83 16.26 32.09
CA ALA A 602 -27.38 16.52 32.04
C ALA A 602 -27.06 18.00 31.80
N VAL A 603 -28.00 18.73 31.20
CA VAL A 603 -27.97 20.18 30.99
C VAL A 603 -29.32 20.77 31.39
N ASN A 604 -29.30 21.95 32.01
CA ASN A 604 -30.51 22.63 32.49
C ASN A 604 -30.81 23.87 31.63
N GLU A 605 -32.08 24.26 31.53
CA GLU A 605 -32.46 25.50 30.83
C GLU A 605 -31.99 26.74 31.57
N GLU A 606 -31.98 26.68 32.90
CA GLU A 606 -31.65 27.78 33.79
C GLU A 606 -30.51 27.36 34.71
N GLN A 607 -29.46 28.17 34.75
CA GLN A 607 -28.31 28.00 35.65
C GLN A 607 -27.63 29.36 35.90
N ALA A 608 -26.70 29.41 36.85
CA ALA A 608 -25.91 30.61 37.12
C ALA A 608 -25.02 30.98 35.90
N SER A 609 -24.93 32.26 35.57
CA SER A 609 -24.02 32.76 34.54
C SER A 609 -22.56 32.60 34.98
N TYR A 610 -21.69 32.17 34.06
CA TYR A 610 -20.24 32.11 34.28
C TYR A 610 -19.53 33.13 33.38
N THR A 611 -18.80 34.07 34.00
CA THR A 611 -17.96 35.07 33.30
C THR A 611 -16.56 35.04 33.88
N SER A 612 -15.56 34.70 33.06
CA SER A 612 -14.14 34.74 33.44
C SER A 612 -13.59 36.18 33.38
N SER A 613 -12.68 36.54 34.28
CA SER A 613 -11.96 37.83 34.23
C SER A 613 -11.08 37.92 32.97
N ILE A 614 -11.17 39.01 32.23
CA ILE A 614 -10.55 39.16 30.89
C ILE A 614 -9.23 39.93 31.00
N ASP A 615 -8.20 39.34 31.59
CA ASP A 615 -6.83 39.85 31.40
C ASP A 615 -6.17 39.06 30.26
N PRO A 616 -5.98 39.65 29.06
CA PRO A 616 -5.39 38.97 27.92
C PRO A 616 -3.92 38.54 28.13
N GLY A 617 -3.25 39.10 29.15
CA GLY A 617 -1.87 38.76 29.50
C GLY A 617 -1.74 37.55 30.43
N ASP A 618 -2.83 37.10 31.05
CA ASP A 618 -2.80 35.97 31.98
C ASP A 618 -2.89 34.63 31.25
N LEU A 619 -1.89 33.78 31.48
CA LEU A 619 -1.81 32.42 30.96
C LEU A 619 -3.05 31.59 31.37
N SER A 620 -3.61 31.85 32.54
CA SER A 620 -4.81 31.17 33.04
C SER A 620 -6.02 31.42 32.13
N ASN A 621 -6.17 32.64 31.63
CA ASN A 621 -7.27 32.99 30.71
C ASN A 621 -7.10 32.34 29.33
N THR A 622 -5.87 31.97 28.97
CA THR A 622 -5.59 31.24 27.72
C THR A 622 -5.81 29.73 27.87
N LEU A 623 -5.36 29.12 28.98
CA LEU A 623 -5.33 27.67 29.15
C LEU A 623 -6.55 27.09 29.90
N LEU A 624 -7.15 27.84 30.83
CA LEU A 624 -8.20 27.37 31.75
C LEU A 624 -9.56 28.00 31.41
N ARG A 625 -9.96 27.90 30.14
CA ARG A 625 -11.22 28.44 29.63
C ARG A 625 -12.38 27.53 29.99
N ALA A 626 -13.47 28.12 30.48
CA ALA A 626 -14.74 27.44 30.68
C ALA A 626 -15.88 28.30 30.14
N GLU A 627 -16.90 27.66 29.58
CA GLU A 627 -18.07 28.30 28.98
C GLU A 627 -19.33 27.64 29.53
N SER A 628 -20.34 28.44 29.86
CA SER A 628 -21.62 27.92 30.37
C SER A 628 -22.45 27.32 29.23
N VAL A 629 -23.03 26.13 29.45
CA VAL A 629 -23.90 25.45 28.48
C VAL A 629 -25.27 25.21 29.09
N THR A 630 -26.34 25.62 28.41
CA THR A 630 -27.74 25.36 28.82
C THR A 630 -28.45 24.50 27.78
N GLY A 631 -29.57 23.88 28.16
CA GLY A 631 -30.24 22.91 27.31
C GLY A 631 -31.48 22.28 27.92
N LYS A 632 -32.13 21.39 27.15
CA LYS A 632 -33.18 20.47 27.64
C LYS A 632 -32.82 19.03 27.33
N CYS A 633 -33.16 18.12 28.25
CA CYS A 633 -33.02 16.68 28.06
C CYS A 633 -34.39 16.00 28.07
N TYR A 634 -34.60 15.07 27.16
CA TYR A 634 -35.80 14.24 27.07
C TYR A 634 -35.45 12.76 27.16
N VAL A 635 -36.36 11.97 27.72
CA VAL A 635 -36.35 10.50 27.65
C VAL A 635 -37.50 10.06 26.75
N ILE A 636 -37.21 9.15 25.82
CA ILE A 636 -38.18 8.61 24.88
C ILE A 636 -38.30 7.11 25.12
N SER A 637 -39.48 6.65 25.53
CA SER A 637 -39.82 5.24 25.52
C SER A 637 -40.25 4.82 24.11
N PHE A 638 -39.57 3.84 23.51
CA PHE A 638 -39.86 3.41 22.14
C PHE A 638 -41.10 2.52 22.05
N SER A 639 -41.42 1.79 23.12
CA SER A 639 -42.53 0.83 23.20
C SER A 639 -43.13 0.81 24.62
N PRO A 640 -44.44 0.56 24.79
CA PRO A 640 -45.03 0.26 26.10
C PRO A 640 -44.52 -1.06 26.71
N ASP A 641 -44.04 -1.99 25.87
CA ASP A 641 -43.60 -3.31 26.28
C ASP A 641 -42.16 -3.27 26.81
N HIS A 642 -41.96 -3.78 28.03
CA HIS A 642 -40.68 -3.78 28.73
C HIS A 642 -39.67 -4.79 28.17
N ASN A 643 -40.15 -5.85 27.53
CA ASN A 643 -39.35 -7.00 27.11
C ASN A 643 -38.94 -6.97 25.62
N VAL A 644 -39.17 -5.86 24.92
CA VAL A 644 -38.80 -5.71 23.51
C VAL A 644 -37.64 -4.73 23.34
N THR A 645 -36.96 -4.82 22.21
CA THR A 645 -35.90 -3.90 21.78
C THR A 645 -36.18 -3.40 20.37
N LEU A 646 -35.44 -2.42 19.85
CA LEU A 646 -35.57 -2.02 18.44
C LEU A 646 -35.37 -3.19 17.45
N ALA A 647 -34.66 -4.25 17.84
CA ALA A 647 -34.50 -5.45 17.03
C ALA A 647 -35.80 -6.30 16.95
N ASP A 648 -36.66 -6.20 17.97
CA ASP A 648 -37.92 -6.95 18.08
C ASP A 648 -39.10 -6.27 17.38
N LEU A 649 -39.01 -4.95 17.21
CA LEU A 649 -40.00 -4.09 16.57
C LEU A 649 -39.90 -4.21 15.04
N ASP A 650 -41.05 -4.22 14.37
CA ASP A 650 -41.10 -4.11 12.91
C ASP A 650 -40.91 -2.63 12.47
N PRO A 651 -40.60 -2.36 11.19
CA PRO A 651 -40.42 -0.99 10.71
C PRO A 651 -41.62 -0.07 10.96
N ALA A 652 -42.85 -0.60 10.92
CA ALA A 652 -44.07 0.15 11.18
C ALA A 652 -44.17 0.62 12.65
N SER A 653 -43.65 -0.18 13.59
CA SER A 653 -43.59 0.14 15.02
C SER A 653 -42.45 1.11 15.37
N ILE A 654 -41.40 1.18 14.55
CA ILE A 654 -40.28 2.14 14.70
C ILE A 654 -40.63 3.50 14.09
N LEU A 655 -41.48 3.54 13.06
CA LEU A 655 -41.87 4.78 12.37
C LEU A 655 -42.41 5.88 13.32
N PRO A 656 -43.27 5.61 14.33
CA PRO A 656 -43.68 6.60 15.33
C PRO A 656 -42.51 7.24 16.09
N VAL A 657 -41.43 6.48 16.34
CA VAL A 657 -40.21 7.02 16.97
C VAL A 657 -39.54 8.04 16.06
N VAL A 658 -39.42 7.73 14.76
CA VAL A 658 -38.86 8.65 13.75
C VAL A 658 -39.72 9.92 13.63
N HIS A 659 -41.05 9.79 13.67
CA HIS A 659 -41.96 10.93 13.68
C HIS A 659 -41.77 11.83 14.91
N LEU A 660 -41.63 11.22 16.08
CA LEU A 660 -41.41 11.94 17.32
C LEU A 660 -40.07 12.71 17.30
N TRP A 661 -38.99 12.06 16.88
CA TRP A 661 -37.69 12.70 16.69
C TRP A 661 -37.77 13.89 15.72
N THR A 662 -38.45 13.70 14.59
CA THR A 662 -38.66 14.75 13.58
C THR A 662 -39.44 15.93 14.15
N SER A 663 -40.49 15.64 14.93
CA SER A 663 -41.37 16.66 15.51
C SER A 663 -40.67 17.49 16.59
N ILE A 664 -39.89 16.82 17.46
CA ILE A 664 -39.08 17.51 18.47
C ILE A 664 -38.02 18.38 17.78
N TYR A 665 -37.30 17.86 16.78
CA TYR A 665 -36.34 18.65 16.02
C TYR A 665 -36.98 19.88 15.36
N ALA A 666 -38.15 19.72 14.73
CA ALA A 666 -38.91 20.82 14.12
C ALA A 666 -39.29 21.91 15.14
N ALA A 667 -39.65 21.53 16.37
CA ALA A 667 -40.05 22.46 17.42
C ALA A 667 -38.90 23.34 17.95
N TYR A 668 -37.65 22.88 17.80
CA TYR A 668 -36.46 23.60 18.25
C TYR A 668 -35.68 24.29 17.13
N LEU A 669 -36.08 24.06 15.88
CA LEU A 669 -35.41 24.60 14.71
C LEU A 669 -35.57 26.12 14.67
N SER A 670 -34.45 26.83 14.48
CA SER A 670 -34.43 28.29 14.35
C SER A 670 -35.36 28.72 13.21
N PRO A 671 -36.24 29.71 13.41
CA PRO A 671 -37.06 30.26 12.34
C PRO A 671 -36.25 30.86 11.17
N LYS A 672 -34.96 31.12 11.39
CA LYS A 672 -34.00 31.61 10.38
C LYS A 672 -33.37 30.48 9.56
N SER A 673 -33.51 29.23 10.00
CA SER A 673 -32.92 28.08 9.31
C SER A 673 -33.57 27.87 7.95
N LEU A 674 -32.79 27.50 6.93
CA LEU A 674 -33.30 27.05 5.63
C LEU A 674 -34.26 25.86 5.76
N LEU A 675 -34.11 25.08 6.83
CA LEU A 675 -34.90 23.90 7.10
C LEU A 675 -36.28 24.22 7.71
N ALA A 676 -36.50 25.47 8.16
CA ALA A 676 -37.78 25.90 8.74
C ALA A 676 -38.94 25.77 7.75
N SER A 677 -38.67 25.80 6.44
CA SER A 677 -39.67 25.58 5.40
C SER A 677 -40.23 24.15 5.34
N PHE A 678 -39.54 23.18 5.95
CA PHE A 678 -39.94 21.77 6.01
C PHE A 678 -40.70 21.43 7.30
N THR A 679 -40.87 22.38 8.21
CA THR A 679 -41.63 22.14 9.44
C THR A 679 -43.14 22.24 9.16
N PRO A 680 -43.97 21.29 9.62
CA PRO A 680 -45.41 21.40 9.46
C PRO A 680 -45.95 22.65 10.18
N PRO A 681 -46.97 23.35 9.63
CA PRO A 681 -47.62 24.49 10.29
C PRO A 681 -48.20 24.17 11.68
N THR A 682 -48.46 22.89 11.94
CA THR A 682 -49.03 22.33 13.17
C THR A 682 -48.00 21.58 14.04
N ALA A 683 -46.70 21.86 13.90
CA ALA A 683 -45.66 21.22 14.74
C ALA A 683 -45.74 21.55 16.25
N VAL A 684 -46.70 22.38 16.66
CA VAL A 684 -47.18 22.43 18.04
C VAL A 684 -48.12 21.24 18.25
N PHE A 685 -47.62 20.24 18.98
CA PHE A 685 -48.37 19.06 19.45
C PHE A 685 -49.86 19.36 19.70
N THR A 686 -50.75 18.57 19.10
CA THR A 686 -52.14 18.45 19.57
C THR A 686 -52.27 17.12 20.32
N PRO A 687 -52.44 17.12 21.65
CA PRO A 687 -52.52 15.88 22.41
C PRO A 687 -53.86 15.19 22.16
N ARG A 688 -53.82 13.90 21.80
CA ARG A 688 -54.91 13.01 22.20
C ARG A 688 -54.58 12.53 23.62
N THR A 689 -55.35 13.10 24.55
CA THR A 689 -55.54 12.79 25.97
C THR A 689 -54.46 13.24 26.99
N GLU A 690 -54.88 14.23 27.80
CA GLU A 690 -54.32 14.80 29.06
C GLU A 690 -53.27 15.95 28.96
N PRO A 691 -53.38 17.00 29.81
CA PRO A 691 -52.82 18.35 29.55
C PRO A 691 -51.40 18.65 30.07
N THR A 692 -50.57 17.67 30.45
CA THR A 692 -49.40 17.97 31.31
C THR A 692 -48.00 17.94 30.68
N HIS A 693 -47.82 17.59 29.40
CA HIS A 693 -46.45 17.38 28.86
C HIS A 693 -46.26 17.83 27.40
N GLU A 694 -46.73 19.03 27.03
CA GLU A 694 -46.22 19.69 25.82
C GLU A 694 -44.75 20.11 26.06
N PRO A 695 -43.82 19.90 25.11
CA PRO A 695 -42.53 20.55 25.16
C PRO A 695 -42.77 22.07 25.02
N ALA A 696 -42.75 22.77 26.15
CA ALA A 696 -42.89 24.23 26.18
C ALA A 696 -41.87 24.87 25.23
N ALA A 697 -42.30 25.92 24.53
CA ALA A 697 -41.46 26.65 23.59
C ALA A 697 -40.08 26.96 24.21
N PRO A 698 -38.98 26.76 23.46
CA PRO A 698 -37.63 27.01 23.97
C PRO A 698 -37.53 28.40 24.62
N LYS A 699 -37.02 28.47 25.86
CA LYS A 699 -36.72 29.76 26.51
C LYS A 699 -35.52 30.49 25.87
N ALA A 700 -34.70 29.75 25.13
CA ALA A 700 -33.56 30.25 24.36
C ALA A 700 -33.42 29.44 23.06
N GLN A 701 -32.83 30.04 22.02
CA GLN A 701 -32.48 29.32 20.81
C GLN A 701 -31.29 28.39 21.11
N TYR A 702 -31.47 27.09 20.84
CA TYR A 702 -30.40 26.08 20.94
C TYR A 702 -29.70 25.90 19.59
N GLN A 703 -28.44 25.47 19.64
CA GLN A 703 -27.62 25.25 18.46
C GLN A 703 -27.66 23.79 17.99
N TRP A 704 -27.69 22.82 18.91
CA TRP A 704 -27.63 21.39 18.56
C TRP A 704 -28.71 20.56 19.25
N MET A 705 -29.10 19.46 18.60
CA MET A 705 -29.95 18.41 19.14
C MET A 705 -29.32 17.05 18.91
N GLN A 706 -28.83 16.41 19.98
CA GLN A 706 -28.30 15.06 19.94
C GLN A 706 -29.39 14.05 20.29
N ILE A 707 -29.75 13.21 19.33
CA ILE A 707 -30.64 12.05 19.53
C ILE A 707 -29.76 10.81 19.65
N PHE A 708 -29.93 10.01 20.70
CA PHE A 708 -29.10 8.81 20.91
C PHE A 708 -29.79 7.73 21.77
N GLU A 709 -29.28 6.50 21.66
CA GLU A 709 -29.67 5.33 22.47
C GLU A 709 -28.41 4.63 22.99
N ASN A 710 -28.42 4.24 24.26
CA ASN A 710 -27.48 3.26 24.81
C ASN A 710 -28.24 1.99 25.17
N LYS A 711 -28.01 0.90 24.42
CA LYS A 711 -28.67 -0.38 24.63
C LYS A 711 -27.74 -1.36 25.36
N GLY A 712 -28.28 -1.96 26.42
CA GLY A 712 -27.63 -3.05 27.17
C GLY A 712 -26.64 -2.59 28.22
N ALA A 713 -26.47 -3.38 29.29
CA ALA A 713 -25.68 -3.02 30.46
C ALA A 713 -24.19 -2.74 30.13
N ALA A 714 -23.64 -3.42 29.11
CA ALA A 714 -22.26 -3.18 28.64
C ALA A 714 -22.04 -1.76 28.11
N MET A 715 -23.09 -1.06 27.68
CA MET A 715 -23.07 0.33 27.21
C MET A 715 -23.56 1.32 28.27
N GLY A 716 -23.63 0.90 29.54
CA GLY A 716 -24.06 1.75 30.66
C GLY A 716 -25.58 1.95 30.77
N CYS A 717 -26.38 1.15 30.07
CA CYS A 717 -27.84 1.19 30.18
C CYS A 717 -28.28 0.60 31.53
N SER A 718 -28.94 1.40 32.37
CA SER A 718 -29.36 1.01 33.73
C SER A 718 -30.79 0.45 33.82
N ASN A 719 -31.60 0.57 32.76
CA ASN A 719 -32.96 0.06 32.67
C ASN A 719 -33.17 -0.64 31.32
N PRO A 720 -33.59 -1.92 31.30
CA PRO A 720 -33.69 -2.68 30.06
C PRO A 720 -34.91 -2.32 29.19
N HIS A 721 -35.84 -1.50 29.69
CA HIS A 721 -36.98 -1.01 28.90
C HIS A 721 -36.48 -0.25 27.66
N PRO A 722 -37.00 -0.48 26.44
CA PRO A 722 -36.49 0.15 25.22
C PRO A 722 -36.70 1.66 25.23
N HIS A 723 -35.60 2.43 25.31
CA HIS A 723 -35.66 3.89 25.38
C HIS A 723 -34.43 4.57 24.77
N GLY A 724 -34.60 5.83 24.39
CA GLY A 724 -33.53 6.73 23.96
C GLY A 724 -33.61 8.08 24.66
N GLN A 725 -32.69 8.97 24.32
CA GLN A 725 -32.61 10.31 24.88
C GLN A 725 -32.40 11.36 23.79
N ILE A 726 -32.86 12.58 24.08
CA ILE A 726 -32.56 13.77 23.28
C ILE A 726 -31.96 14.83 24.18
N TRP A 727 -30.79 15.34 23.84
CA TRP A 727 -30.18 16.48 24.52
C TRP A 727 -30.09 17.66 23.54
N THR A 728 -30.69 18.79 23.89
CA THR A 728 -30.48 20.06 23.19
C THR A 728 -29.48 20.91 23.94
N THR A 729 -28.60 21.62 23.23
CA THR A 729 -27.55 22.44 23.85
C THR A 729 -27.40 23.79 23.14
N THR A 730 -27.06 24.83 23.90
CA THR A 730 -26.70 26.16 23.35
C THR A 730 -25.39 26.19 22.60
N GLY A 731 -24.52 25.19 22.79
CA GLY A 731 -23.27 25.01 22.05
C GLY A 731 -23.26 23.73 21.21
N MET A 732 -22.43 23.72 20.17
CA MET A 732 -22.15 22.54 19.35
C MET A 732 -21.26 21.52 20.11
N PRO A 733 -21.64 20.22 20.16
CA PRO A 733 -20.76 19.18 20.68
C PRO A 733 -19.54 18.94 19.78
N GLU A 734 -18.43 18.52 20.38
CA GLU A 734 -17.12 18.35 19.71
C GLU A 734 -17.19 17.45 18.47
N GLU A 735 -17.77 16.25 18.58
CA GLU A 735 -17.77 15.30 17.46
C GLU A 735 -18.59 15.81 16.27
N ALA A 736 -19.79 16.34 16.53
CA ALA A 736 -20.63 16.96 15.50
C ALA A 736 -19.96 18.19 14.87
N ALA A 737 -19.28 19.02 15.65
CA ALA A 737 -18.57 20.20 15.16
C ALA A 737 -17.40 19.81 14.24
N VAL A 738 -16.59 18.82 14.63
CA VAL A 738 -15.48 18.31 13.82
C VAL A 738 -15.99 17.70 12.51
N GLU A 739 -17.09 16.94 12.55
CA GLU A 739 -17.70 16.39 11.34
C GLU A 739 -18.19 17.49 10.40
N LEU A 740 -18.93 18.46 10.91
CA LEU A 740 -19.46 19.58 10.13
C LEU A 740 -18.33 20.38 9.46
N GLU A 741 -17.25 20.65 10.19
CA GLU A 741 -16.08 21.35 9.65
C GLU A 741 -15.46 20.58 8.46
N ASN A 742 -15.35 19.26 8.56
CA ASN A 742 -14.81 18.44 7.48
C ASN A 742 -15.78 18.29 6.29
N LEU A 743 -17.09 18.22 6.55
CA LEU A 743 -18.11 18.26 5.50
C LEU A 743 -18.05 19.58 4.71
N GLN A 744 -17.92 20.72 5.39
CA GLN A 744 -17.71 22.03 4.76
C GLN A 744 -16.43 22.08 3.94
N LYS A 745 -15.30 21.62 4.51
CA LYS A 745 -14.01 21.53 3.81
C LYS A 745 -14.11 20.69 2.53
N TYR A 746 -14.81 19.56 2.58
CA TYR A 746 -15.04 18.72 1.41
C TYR A 746 -15.85 19.48 0.35
N ARG A 747 -16.99 20.05 0.75
CA ARG A 747 -17.89 20.76 -0.16
C ARG A 747 -17.19 21.91 -0.89
N LEU A 748 -16.44 22.73 -0.15
CA LEU A 748 -15.62 23.83 -0.70
C LEU A 748 -14.58 23.36 -1.72
N LYS A 749 -13.98 22.18 -1.47
CA LYS A 749 -12.92 21.64 -2.33
C LYS A 749 -13.45 20.88 -3.56
N HIS A 750 -14.70 20.41 -3.49
CA HIS A 750 -15.31 19.49 -4.46
C HIS A 750 -16.51 20.12 -5.19
N ASN A 751 -16.41 21.41 -5.54
CA ASN A 751 -17.39 22.13 -6.36
C ASN A 751 -18.84 22.06 -5.83
N GLY A 752 -19.01 22.03 -4.50
CA GLY A 752 -20.32 21.97 -3.89
C GLY A 752 -20.87 20.56 -3.65
N ASN A 753 -20.17 19.50 -4.04
CA ASN A 753 -20.57 18.11 -3.78
C ASN A 753 -20.55 17.76 -2.28
N HIS A 754 -21.39 16.80 -1.89
CA HIS A 754 -21.52 16.34 -0.51
C HIS A 754 -20.72 15.06 -0.26
N LEU A 755 -19.89 15.07 0.80
CA LEU A 755 -18.98 13.97 1.13
C LEU A 755 -19.70 12.63 1.29
N LEU A 756 -20.78 12.60 2.07
CA LEU A 756 -21.49 11.36 2.38
C LEU A 756 -22.36 10.86 1.23
N GLU A 757 -22.83 11.74 0.34
CA GLU A 757 -23.51 11.34 -0.90
C GLU A 757 -22.53 10.71 -1.90
N ASP A 758 -21.37 11.34 -2.12
CA ASP A 758 -20.31 10.79 -2.98
C ASP A 758 -19.76 9.48 -2.39
N TYR A 759 -19.62 9.39 -1.07
CA TYR A 759 -19.23 8.15 -0.38
C TYR A 759 -20.29 7.05 -0.53
N ALA A 760 -21.57 7.35 -0.35
CA ALA A 760 -22.65 6.38 -0.54
C ALA A 760 -22.68 5.82 -1.97
N ARG A 761 -22.49 6.68 -2.98
CA ARG A 761 -22.38 6.26 -4.39
C ARG A 761 -21.23 5.28 -4.60
N LEU A 762 -20.06 5.61 -4.07
CA LEU A 762 -18.87 4.75 -4.16
C LEU A 762 -19.08 3.39 -3.49
N GLU A 763 -19.73 3.36 -2.32
CA GLU A 763 -20.01 2.12 -1.61
C GLU A 763 -21.05 1.25 -2.33
N VAL A 764 -22.05 1.85 -2.97
CA VAL A 764 -23.03 1.14 -3.82
C VAL A 764 -22.35 0.50 -5.05
N ASP A 765 -21.40 1.21 -5.66
CA ASP A 765 -20.65 0.70 -6.82
C ASP A 765 -19.74 -0.46 -6.42
N LYS A 766 -19.01 -0.32 -5.30
CA LYS A 766 -18.06 -1.34 -4.83
C LYS A 766 -18.73 -2.55 -4.18
N LYS A 767 -19.82 -2.36 -3.45
CA LYS A 767 -20.59 -3.41 -2.72
C LYS A 767 -19.82 -4.16 -1.63
N GLU A 768 -18.57 -3.80 -1.36
CA GLU A 768 -17.69 -4.50 -0.41
C GLU A 768 -18.17 -4.33 1.04
N ARG A 769 -18.48 -3.09 1.45
CA ARG A 769 -18.82 -2.72 2.84
C ARG A 769 -20.32 -2.50 3.09
N VAL A 770 -21.16 -2.78 2.10
CA VAL A 770 -22.62 -2.66 2.23
C VAL A 770 -23.18 -3.78 3.10
N VAL A 771 -23.96 -3.43 4.11
CA VAL A 771 -24.66 -4.36 5.01
C VAL A 771 -26.10 -4.58 4.56
N PHE A 772 -26.82 -3.48 4.29
CA PHE A 772 -28.21 -3.43 3.83
C PHE A 772 -28.44 -2.16 3.01
N GLN A 773 -29.44 -2.15 2.14
CA GLN A 773 -29.91 -0.92 1.49
C GLN A 773 -31.37 -1.09 1.05
N ASN A 774 -32.12 0.00 1.08
CA ASN A 774 -33.40 0.15 0.40
C ASN A 774 -33.31 1.33 -0.58
N ASP A 775 -34.43 1.84 -1.09
CA ASP A 775 -34.43 2.88 -2.12
C ASP A 775 -33.83 4.21 -1.64
N SER A 776 -33.95 4.52 -0.35
CA SER A 776 -33.60 5.83 0.23
C SER A 776 -32.32 5.81 1.07
N PHE A 777 -32.04 4.68 1.74
CA PHE A 777 -30.94 4.56 2.70
C PHE A 777 -29.97 3.44 2.36
N LEU A 778 -28.72 3.66 2.73
CA LEU A 778 -27.61 2.73 2.63
C LEU A 778 -27.05 2.48 4.03
N VAL A 779 -26.91 1.21 4.39
CA VAL A 779 -26.27 0.77 5.63
C VAL A 779 -24.90 0.19 5.30
N VAL A 780 -23.84 0.77 5.84
CA VAL A 780 -22.45 0.38 5.55
C VAL A 780 -21.62 0.23 6.81
N CYS A 781 -20.60 -0.62 6.77
CA CYS A 781 -19.46 -0.52 7.69
C CYS A 781 -18.48 0.53 7.11
N PRO A 782 -18.31 1.71 7.74
CA PRO A 782 -17.47 2.76 7.17
C PRO A 782 -16.03 2.31 6.89
N TRP A 783 -15.40 2.84 5.83
CA TRP A 783 -13.99 2.58 5.52
C TRP A 783 -13.06 2.88 6.70
N TRP A 784 -13.46 3.84 7.53
CA TRP A 784 -12.77 4.32 8.73
C TRP A 784 -13.44 3.86 10.04
N ALA A 785 -14.26 2.82 9.99
CA ALA A 785 -14.94 2.28 11.16
C ALA A 785 -13.94 1.95 12.27
N VAL A 786 -14.09 2.55 13.45
CA VAL A 786 -13.24 2.29 14.61
C VAL A 786 -13.66 0.99 15.29
N TRP A 787 -14.97 0.80 15.49
CA TRP A 787 -15.48 -0.39 16.17
C TRP A 787 -15.60 -1.58 15.19
N PRO A 788 -15.34 -2.83 15.63
CA PRO A 788 -15.26 -4.00 14.74
C PRO A 788 -16.47 -4.17 13.84
N PHE A 789 -17.67 -3.95 14.37
CA PHE A 789 -18.93 -4.02 13.65
C PHE A 789 -19.63 -2.66 13.59
N GLU A 790 -18.89 -1.56 13.65
CA GLU A 790 -19.46 -0.22 13.45
C GLU A 790 -20.25 -0.15 12.14
N VAL A 791 -21.42 0.45 12.22
CA VAL A 791 -22.32 0.65 11.09
C VAL A 791 -22.77 2.10 11.05
N MET A 792 -22.92 2.63 9.84
CA MET A 792 -23.51 3.95 9.58
C MET A 792 -24.66 3.80 8.61
N ILE A 793 -25.81 4.40 8.94
CA ILE A 793 -26.97 4.55 8.05
C ILE A 793 -26.83 5.91 7.36
N LEU A 794 -26.79 5.89 6.03
CA LEU A 794 -26.62 7.05 5.15
C LEU A 794 -27.85 7.26 4.28
N SER A 795 -28.34 8.50 4.21
CA SER A 795 -29.26 8.88 3.12
C SER A 795 -28.50 8.88 1.79
N LYS A 796 -29.05 8.20 0.77
CA LYS A 796 -28.41 8.05 -0.54
C LYS A 796 -28.41 9.34 -1.36
N LYS A 797 -29.38 10.21 -1.10
CA LYS A 797 -29.47 11.57 -1.62
C LYS A 797 -29.12 12.54 -0.50
N HIS A 798 -28.61 13.72 -0.84
CA HIS A 798 -28.39 14.77 0.14
C HIS A 798 -29.69 15.14 0.87
N ARG A 799 -29.73 14.83 2.17
CA ARG A 799 -30.77 15.22 3.12
C ARG A 799 -30.05 15.80 4.32
N ARG A 800 -30.48 16.97 4.82
CA ARG A 800 -29.74 17.71 5.85
C ARG A 800 -30.16 17.32 7.26
N ALA A 801 -31.44 16.99 7.44
CA ALA A 801 -32.01 16.60 8.72
C ALA A 801 -33.29 15.76 8.55
N LEU A 802 -33.80 15.20 9.65
CA LEU A 802 -35.02 14.38 9.67
C LEU A 802 -36.25 15.10 9.09
N VAL A 803 -36.37 16.42 9.31
CA VAL A 803 -37.50 17.23 8.82
C VAL A 803 -37.62 17.27 7.30
N GLU A 804 -36.52 17.01 6.59
CA GLU A 804 -36.50 17.01 5.13
C GLU A 804 -36.99 15.68 4.52
N LEU A 805 -37.08 14.62 5.32
CA LEU A 805 -37.55 13.32 4.85
C LEU A 805 -39.06 13.35 4.60
N ASN A 806 -39.48 12.83 3.44
CA ASN A 806 -40.89 12.52 3.20
C ASN A 806 -41.31 11.21 3.91
N GLU A 807 -42.60 10.88 3.86
CA GLU A 807 -43.16 9.70 4.56
C GLU A 807 -42.59 8.36 4.09
N VAL A 808 -42.28 8.24 2.79
CA VAL A 808 -41.63 7.04 2.24
C VAL A 808 -40.19 6.95 2.74
N GLU A 809 -39.47 8.07 2.78
CA GLU A 809 -38.11 8.13 3.32
C GLU A 809 -38.07 7.87 4.83
N LYS A 810 -39.02 8.36 5.63
CA LYS A 810 -39.12 8.04 7.07
C LYS A 810 -39.36 6.55 7.30
N SER A 811 -40.23 5.94 6.50
CA SER A 811 -40.49 4.49 6.53
C SER A 811 -39.24 3.70 6.17
N ALA A 812 -38.51 4.12 5.14
CA ALA A 812 -37.24 3.53 4.73
C ALA A 812 -36.13 3.70 5.79
N PHE A 813 -36.14 4.81 6.54
CA PHE A 813 -35.21 5.02 7.66
C PHE A 813 -35.52 4.09 8.83
N ALA A 814 -36.81 3.94 9.19
CA ALA A 814 -37.26 3.00 10.21
C ALA A 814 -36.91 1.55 9.85
N GLU A 815 -37.05 1.16 8.58
CA GLU A 815 -36.62 -0.15 8.08
C GLU A 815 -35.10 -0.35 8.21
N ALA A 816 -34.30 0.66 7.85
CA ALA A 816 -32.85 0.59 7.98
C ALA A 816 -32.43 0.38 9.45
N ILE A 817 -33.06 1.08 10.40
CA ILE A 817 -32.83 0.89 11.85
C ILE A 817 -33.17 -0.55 12.25
N ALA A 818 -34.34 -1.06 11.84
CA ALA A 818 -34.76 -2.43 12.13
C ALA A 818 -33.79 -3.48 11.57
N GLU A 819 -33.23 -3.25 10.38
CA GLU A 819 -32.24 -4.14 9.76
C GLU A 819 -30.91 -4.13 10.52
N VAL A 820 -30.41 -2.96 10.95
CA VAL A 820 -29.15 -2.90 11.72
C VAL A 820 -29.27 -3.64 13.04
N THR A 821 -30.29 -3.31 13.84
CA THR A 821 -30.44 -3.85 15.20
C THR A 821 -30.69 -5.35 15.19
N ARG A 822 -31.47 -5.85 14.22
CA ARG A 822 -31.73 -7.29 14.05
C ARG A 822 -30.50 -8.05 13.59
N ARG A 823 -29.71 -7.49 12.67
CA ARG A 823 -28.46 -8.12 12.20
C ARG A 823 -27.43 -8.23 13.31
N TYR A 824 -27.37 -7.25 14.23
CA TYR A 824 -26.57 -7.38 15.44
C TYR A 824 -27.06 -8.53 16.32
N ASP A 825 -28.36 -8.57 16.67
CA ASP A 825 -28.91 -9.64 17.48
C ASP A 825 -28.67 -11.03 16.85
N ASN A 826 -28.83 -11.16 15.53
CA ASN A 826 -28.62 -12.40 14.79
C ASN A 826 -27.15 -12.81 14.65
N LEU A 827 -26.23 -11.85 14.49
CA LEU A 827 -24.80 -12.16 14.35
C LEU A 827 -24.21 -12.72 15.65
N PHE A 828 -24.71 -12.25 16.79
CA PHE A 828 -24.19 -12.62 18.11
C PHE A 828 -25.12 -13.54 18.89
N GLU A 829 -26.30 -13.86 18.35
CA GLU A 829 -27.33 -14.71 18.96
C GLU A 829 -27.67 -14.28 20.40
N MET A 830 -27.78 -12.97 20.62
CA MET A 830 -28.13 -12.36 21.92
C MET A 830 -28.84 -11.03 21.71
N SER A 831 -29.46 -10.46 22.76
CA SER A 831 -29.87 -9.05 22.73
C SER A 831 -28.62 -8.18 22.74
N PHE A 832 -28.15 -7.80 21.55
CA PHE A 832 -26.82 -7.28 21.39
C PHE A 832 -26.72 -5.81 21.85
N PRO A 833 -25.76 -5.47 22.73
CA PRO A 833 -25.56 -4.09 23.19
C PRO A 833 -24.95 -3.19 22.11
N TYR A 834 -25.33 -1.92 22.08
CA TYR A 834 -24.74 -0.89 21.21
C TYR A 834 -25.05 0.52 21.72
N SER A 835 -24.28 1.51 21.28
CA SER A 835 -24.69 2.92 21.32
C SER A 835 -25.05 3.36 19.91
N SER A 836 -26.09 4.18 19.76
CA SER A 836 -26.44 4.77 18.47
C SER A 836 -26.78 6.24 18.60
N GLY A 837 -26.59 7.02 17.53
CA GLY A 837 -26.91 8.44 17.53
C GLY A 837 -27.06 9.04 16.14
N ILE A 838 -27.88 10.07 16.02
CA ILE A 838 -28.16 10.76 14.75
C ILE A 838 -27.34 12.04 14.68
N HIS A 839 -26.66 12.24 13.55
CA HIS A 839 -26.03 13.51 13.17
C HIS A 839 -26.80 14.11 11.99
N GLN A 840 -27.13 15.38 12.13
CA GLN A 840 -27.95 16.15 11.19
C GLN A 840 -27.59 17.64 11.29
N ALA A 841 -28.22 18.50 10.49
CA ALA A 841 -27.95 19.94 10.54
C ALA A 841 -28.17 20.55 11.94
N PRO A 842 -27.41 21.58 12.31
CA PRO A 842 -27.64 22.32 13.55
C PRO A 842 -29.04 22.97 13.57
N LEU A 843 -29.59 23.14 14.77
CA LEU A 843 -30.89 23.81 14.99
C LEU A 843 -30.83 25.30 14.64
N ASP A 844 -29.69 25.94 14.90
CA ASP A 844 -29.41 27.33 14.56
C ASP A 844 -27.99 27.41 13.96
N GLY A 845 -27.92 27.34 12.64
CA GLY A 845 -26.67 27.42 11.89
C GLY A 845 -26.84 28.25 10.62
N THR A 846 -25.70 28.68 10.07
CA THR A 846 -25.63 29.38 8.79
C THR A 846 -26.11 28.52 7.63
N ASP A 847 -26.44 29.16 6.51
CA ASP A 847 -26.83 28.46 5.27
C ASP A 847 -25.75 27.45 4.82
N GLU A 848 -24.47 27.79 4.97
CA GLU A 848 -23.37 26.90 4.56
C GLU A 848 -23.23 25.71 5.51
N GLU A 849 -23.42 25.89 6.82
CA GLU A 849 -23.45 24.78 7.79
C GLU A 849 -24.62 23.84 7.51
N CYS A 850 -25.83 24.40 7.29
CA CYS A 850 -27.02 23.61 6.97
C CYS A 850 -26.85 22.85 5.64
N ASN A 851 -26.31 23.49 4.60
CA ASN A 851 -26.11 22.86 3.29
C ASN A 851 -24.96 21.86 3.27
N SER A 852 -23.95 22.02 4.13
CA SER A 852 -22.85 21.05 4.23
C SER A 852 -23.24 19.82 5.07
N SER A 853 -24.20 19.97 5.98
CA SER A 853 -24.70 18.88 6.81
C SER A 853 -25.37 17.79 5.99
N HIS A 854 -25.28 16.55 6.46
CA HIS A 854 -25.87 15.38 5.81
C HIS A 854 -26.40 14.42 6.89
N LEU A 855 -27.68 14.04 6.80
CA LEU A 855 -28.35 13.16 7.76
C LEU A 855 -27.74 11.76 7.71
N HIS A 856 -27.19 11.34 8.84
CA HIS A 856 -26.67 9.99 9.04
C HIS A 856 -26.82 9.53 10.49
N MET A 857 -26.85 8.22 10.70
CA MET A 857 -26.96 7.61 12.02
C MET A 857 -25.82 6.64 12.25
N HIS A 858 -25.13 6.81 13.37
CA HIS A 858 -24.02 5.97 13.80
C HIS A 858 -24.52 4.85 14.71
N PHE A 859 -23.94 3.66 14.58
CA PHE A 859 -24.08 2.55 15.51
C PHE A 859 -22.68 2.08 15.94
N TYR A 860 -22.37 2.30 17.21
CA TYR A 860 -21.13 1.93 17.87
C TYR A 860 -21.37 0.70 18.77
N PRO A 861 -21.05 -0.51 18.29
CA PRO A 861 -21.10 -1.70 19.13
C PRO A 861 -19.95 -1.67 20.15
N PRO A 862 -20.05 -2.37 21.29
CA PRO A 862 -18.90 -2.56 22.15
C PRO A 862 -17.79 -3.29 21.39
N LEU A 863 -16.55 -2.98 21.76
CA LEU A 863 -15.38 -3.72 21.28
C LEU A 863 -15.51 -5.16 21.75
N LEU A 864 -15.85 -6.07 20.83
CA LEU A 864 -15.99 -7.49 21.11
C LEU A 864 -15.04 -8.27 20.21
N ARG A 865 -14.31 -9.22 20.81
CA ARG A 865 -13.56 -10.23 20.05
C ARG A 865 -14.46 -11.38 19.62
N SER A 866 -15.45 -11.69 20.45
CA SER A 866 -16.57 -12.62 20.24
C SER A 866 -17.75 -12.14 21.11
N ALA A 867 -18.93 -12.76 20.99
CA ALA A 867 -20.12 -12.43 21.80
C ALA A 867 -19.86 -12.36 23.32
N THR A 868 -18.86 -13.09 23.81
CA THR A 868 -18.54 -13.25 25.23
C THR A 868 -17.26 -12.55 25.68
N VAL A 869 -16.53 -11.87 24.78
CA VAL A 869 -15.21 -11.30 25.08
C VAL A 869 -15.18 -9.81 24.82
N ARG A 870 -15.25 -9.02 25.91
CA ARG A 870 -15.04 -7.56 25.87
C ARG A 870 -13.59 -7.21 25.57
N LYS A 871 -13.41 -6.24 24.71
CA LYS A 871 -12.19 -5.48 24.48
C LYS A 871 -12.51 -4.02 24.85
N PHE A 872 -11.52 -3.29 25.33
CA PHE A 872 -11.62 -1.86 25.59
C PHE A 872 -10.63 -1.14 24.68
N LEU A 873 -10.90 0.12 24.34
CA LEU A 873 -9.85 1.00 23.85
C LEU A 873 -8.93 1.25 25.05
N VAL A 874 -7.67 0.79 24.99
CA VAL A 874 -6.68 0.92 26.07
C VAL A 874 -5.29 1.10 25.47
N GLY A 875 -4.31 1.56 26.25
CA GLY A 875 -2.92 1.62 25.80
C GLY A 875 -2.74 2.45 24.52
N TYR A 876 -2.32 1.81 23.43
CA TYR A 876 -2.08 2.49 22.15
C TYR A 876 -3.35 3.15 21.59
N GLU A 877 -4.50 2.49 21.70
CA GLU A 877 -5.77 3.02 21.19
C GLU A 877 -6.24 4.29 21.92
N LEU A 878 -5.88 4.48 23.20
CA LEU A 878 -6.20 5.68 23.98
C LEU A 878 -5.12 6.76 23.90
N MET A 879 -3.85 6.36 23.86
CA MET A 879 -2.70 7.28 24.00
C MET A 879 -2.08 7.70 22.66
N ALA A 880 -2.49 7.07 21.54
CA ALA A 880 -1.95 7.35 20.20
C ALA A 880 -3.03 7.43 19.13
N GLU A 881 -3.42 6.31 18.51
CA GLU A 881 -4.45 6.29 17.47
C GLU A 881 -5.36 5.06 17.62
N PRO A 882 -6.65 5.17 17.23
CA PRO A 882 -7.55 4.02 17.28
C PRO A 882 -7.00 2.85 16.45
N GLN A 883 -7.18 1.62 16.95
CA GLN A 883 -6.76 0.39 16.27
C GLN A 883 -7.89 -0.64 16.25
N ARG A 884 -8.10 -1.27 15.09
CA ARG A 884 -9.02 -2.40 14.93
C ARG A 884 -8.35 -3.66 14.38
N ASP A 885 -8.92 -4.81 14.72
CA ASP A 885 -8.35 -6.14 14.46
C ASP A 885 -8.94 -6.85 13.22
N ILE A 886 -10.11 -6.46 12.72
CA ILE A 886 -10.72 -7.00 11.48
C ILE A 886 -10.94 -5.88 10.48
N THR A 887 -11.04 -6.14 9.18
CA THR A 887 -11.33 -5.07 8.21
C THR A 887 -12.83 -4.72 8.19
N PRO A 888 -13.24 -3.48 7.84
CA PRO A 888 -14.65 -3.12 7.61
C PRO A 888 -15.34 -4.03 6.58
N GLU A 889 -14.60 -4.49 5.56
CA GLU A 889 -15.09 -5.43 4.55
C GLU A 889 -15.47 -6.78 5.17
N GLN A 890 -14.61 -7.33 6.04
CA GLN A 890 -14.88 -8.57 6.77
C GLN A 890 -16.10 -8.42 7.70
N ALA A 891 -16.25 -7.27 8.37
CA ALA A 891 -17.38 -7.01 9.26
C ALA A 891 -18.70 -6.94 8.48
N ALA A 892 -18.72 -6.18 7.38
CA ALA A 892 -19.90 -6.04 6.53
C ALA A 892 -20.32 -7.39 5.93
N ALA A 893 -19.36 -8.20 5.47
CA ALA A 893 -19.64 -9.53 4.93
C ALA A 893 -20.37 -10.43 5.93
N ARG A 894 -19.99 -10.39 7.22
CA ARG A 894 -20.66 -11.15 8.29
C ARG A 894 -22.08 -10.63 8.54
N LEU A 895 -22.25 -9.32 8.77
CA LEU A 895 -23.56 -8.71 9.04
C LEU A 895 -24.55 -8.87 7.88
N ARG A 896 -24.07 -8.85 6.64
CA ARG A 896 -24.91 -9.02 5.44
C ARG A 896 -25.65 -10.36 5.43
N SER A 897 -25.06 -11.40 6.01
CA SER A 897 -25.68 -12.74 6.10
C SER A 897 -26.70 -12.90 7.24
N CYS A 898 -26.85 -11.90 8.10
CA CYS A 898 -27.65 -11.99 9.35
C CYS A 898 -29.03 -11.31 9.26
N GLY A 899 -29.58 -11.11 8.05
CA GLY A 899 -30.94 -10.56 7.86
C GLY A 899 -32.05 -11.56 8.20
N GLY A 900 -33.29 -11.29 7.79
CA GLY A 900 -34.42 -12.22 7.98
C GLY A 900 -35.10 -12.10 9.35
N GLY A 901 -35.62 -13.21 9.90
CA GLY A 901 -36.22 -13.24 11.24
C GLY A 901 -35.18 -13.16 12.37
N LEU A 902 -35.61 -12.79 13.58
CA LEU A 902 -34.74 -12.81 14.77
C LEU A 902 -34.42 -14.25 15.18
N TYR A 903 -33.18 -14.51 15.58
CA TYR A 903 -32.68 -15.83 16.01
C TYR A 903 -33.53 -16.51 17.11
N ARG A 904 -34.17 -15.70 17.98
CA ARG A 904 -35.01 -16.14 19.10
C ARG A 904 -36.51 -16.29 18.79
N LYS A 905 -36.95 -15.96 17.57
CA LYS A 905 -38.34 -16.20 17.13
C LYS A 905 -38.38 -17.48 16.29
N PRO A 906 -39.31 -18.42 16.53
CA PRO A 906 -39.43 -19.61 15.70
C PRO A 906 -39.67 -19.21 14.23
N PRO A 907 -39.12 -19.95 13.25
CA PRO A 907 -39.40 -19.70 11.85
C PRO A 907 -40.92 -19.73 11.66
N ARG A 908 -41.50 -18.68 11.08
CA ARG A 908 -42.93 -18.67 10.73
C ARG A 908 -43.17 -19.87 9.82
N ASP A 909 -43.99 -20.81 10.26
CA ASP A 909 -44.48 -21.89 9.40
C ASP A 909 -45.03 -21.26 8.13
N ILE A 910 -44.42 -21.60 7.01
CA ILE A 910 -44.99 -21.37 5.70
C ILE A 910 -46.21 -22.29 5.67
N ILE A 911 -47.37 -21.77 6.08
CA ILE A 911 -48.65 -22.38 5.77
C ILE A 911 -48.73 -22.33 4.25
N THR A 912 -48.36 -23.44 3.62
CA THR A 912 -48.74 -23.73 2.24
C THR A 912 -50.25 -23.75 2.23
N SER A 913 -50.87 -22.67 1.73
CA SER A 913 -52.28 -22.68 1.34
C SER A 913 -52.42 -23.59 0.12
N SER A 914 -52.48 -24.90 0.36
CA SER A 914 -53.22 -25.82 -0.49
C SER A 914 -54.65 -25.83 0.02
N GLU A 915 -55.54 -25.08 -0.63
CA GLU A 915 -56.93 -25.43 -0.94
C GLU A 915 -57.71 -24.17 -1.41
N GLU A 916 -58.20 -24.30 -2.65
CA GLU A 916 -59.20 -23.51 -3.43
C GLU A 916 -58.94 -22.04 -3.80
#